data_AF-F4WWF9-F1
#
_entry.id   AF-F4WWF9-F1
#
_cell.length_a   1.000
_cell.length_b   1.000
_cell.length_c   1.000
_cell.angle_alpha   90.00
_cell.angle_beta   90.00
_cell.angle_gamma   90.00
#
_symmetry.space_group_name_H-M   'P 1'
#
loop_
_entity.id
_entity.type
_entity.pdbx_description
1 polymer ?
#
loop_
_entity_poly.entity_id
_entity_poly.type
_entity_poly.pdbx_seq_one_letter_code
_entity_poly.pdbx_strand_id
1 'polypeptide(L)'
;MEDSSKERRVLQHYVAKQDTVLIRIFGACDVNVNKLRLGMLVEALEDLRESVLRIRVTDTVGGSKTWCGTEWRCHKYDLIPVSPKVWQYLFAVQFPQERIRLANDEALCEQIKTISVNDVAWYCSDPVNRRAKELAFVRYIGPVPQLGLGHYFGLELVESQELSKTSLLTKEYFIPTHWNAATIFATINNILPYKETDSISGSIEKILLSKNNTGTDYNNDKKRSVLDSTPAILLEQFTLFDDNKNNNQESVNILKEGHQTGKSDLENDINNYTQIIEHTLFKCGNDEKNETKKFNRVENKGDLIVGSNVKILLDSDIHYGIIRWIGSPPGTSPGKLMAAVELDNGHPLGTDGTYKDVRYFHCRPYRAIFTNIEHCSHYENTKLNERPALINNDNFGNMESSVITGIVRPISVKGDLESICGKYRGIQGHHNSCYLDATLFSMFTFTSVFDNLLFRPPNEKDCPQYEEVQRVLREEIVNPLRKNMFVRADRVMKLRTLLEKLSSVSGLTSEEKDPEEFLTSLVAQILNAEPFLKLSSGQDAYHYQLFVEKDDHLNLPTVQQLLEQSFLTSNIRLKEVPSCLIIQMPRFGKSFKMYQKIQPTLLLDVTDIIEDSPRQCTVCGKLAEFECKECYGQCGVGLESIAFCLQCLEKVHRHERRTNHEPKKLNVPMEFTILQEHCPVPRLYLELSAVVCIETSHYVSFVKCGPGSEAPWCFFDSMADRKGEQNGYNIPEMVPCPDFPYWLSEEGGTYLTELKDDRHLPEHAKRLLCDAYMCMYQSPDVMMYK
;
A
#
# COMPACT_ATOMS: atom_id res chain seq x y z
N MET A 1 -15.33 -41.16 36.92
CA MET A 1 -14.22 -41.80 36.19
C MET A 1 -13.85 -40.83 35.07
N GLU A 2 -13.35 -39.65 35.43
CA GLU A 2 -11.92 -39.41 35.73
C GLU A 2 -11.05 -39.56 34.48
N ASP A 3 -10.69 -38.43 33.86
CA ASP A 3 -9.29 -38.01 33.97
C ASP A 3 -9.27 -36.54 34.36
N SER A 4 -8.78 -36.29 35.58
CA SER A 4 -8.67 -34.96 36.17
C SER A 4 -7.62 -34.12 35.45
N SER A 5 -7.87 -32.81 35.36
CA SER A 5 -6.87 -31.73 35.33
C SER A 5 -5.38 -32.15 35.35
N LYS A 6 -4.86 -32.61 34.21
CA LYS A 6 -3.43 -32.45 33.92
C LYS A 6 -3.23 -30.99 33.53
N GLU A 7 -2.98 -30.14 34.53
CA GLU A 7 -2.27 -28.89 34.30
C GLU A 7 -0.99 -29.23 33.54
N ARG A 8 -0.97 -28.94 32.24
CA ARG A 8 0.18 -29.19 31.37
C ARG A 8 1.28 -28.25 31.83
N ARG A 9 2.16 -28.77 32.69
CA ARG A 9 3.17 -28.01 33.44
C ARG A 9 4.07 -27.25 32.47
N VAL A 10 3.89 -25.93 32.40
CA VAL A 10 4.79 -25.03 31.65
C VAL A 10 6.17 -25.15 32.29
N LEU A 11 7.17 -25.55 31.50
CA LEU A 11 8.53 -25.73 31.97
C LEU A 11 9.23 -24.38 32.14
N GLN A 12 9.08 -23.49 31.15
CA GLN A 12 9.76 -22.20 31.11
C GLN A 12 9.08 -21.27 30.10
N HIS A 13 9.20 -19.96 30.33
CA HIS A 13 8.65 -18.92 29.46
C HIS A 13 9.76 -18.31 28.62
N TYR A 14 9.45 -17.91 27.40
CA TYR A 14 10.43 -17.41 26.44
C TYR A 14 9.89 -16.24 25.61
N VAL A 15 10.82 -15.46 25.06
CA VAL A 15 10.61 -14.44 24.03
C VAL A 15 11.30 -14.90 22.74
N ALA A 16 10.64 -14.80 21.60
CA ALA A 16 11.25 -15.06 20.31
C ALA A 16 12.37 -14.05 20.01
N LYS A 17 13.62 -14.50 19.91
CA LYS A 17 14.79 -13.68 19.59
C LYS A 17 14.77 -13.20 18.13
N GLN A 18 14.26 -14.05 17.24
CA GLN A 18 14.24 -13.81 15.81
C GLN A 18 13.05 -14.49 15.13
N ASP A 19 12.81 -14.08 13.89
CA ASP A 19 11.81 -14.64 13.00
C ASP A 19 12.11 -16.11 12.67
N THR A 20 11.30 -17.03 13.22
CA THR A 20 11.60 -18.47 13.27
C THR A 20 10.48 -19.29 12.65
N VAL A 21 10.83 -20.29 11.84
CA VAL A 21 9.86 -21.21 11.24
C VAL A 21 9.54 -22.34 12.21
N LEU A 22 8.26 -22.46 12.57
CA LEU A 22 7.74 -23.49 13.46
C LEU A 22 7.02 -24.59 12.69
N ILE A 23 7.19 -25.84 13.12
CA ILE A 23 6.48 -27.02 12.58
C ILE A 23 5.44 -27.46 13.60
N ARG A 24 4.17 -27.65 13.20
CA ARG A 24 3.11 -28.04 14.13
C ARG A 24 3.30 -29.47 14.62
N ILE A 25 3.17 -29.68 15.93
CA ILE A 25 3.22 -31.01 16.58
C ILE A 25 1.81 -31.46 16.95
N PHE A 26 0.96 -30.57 17.47
CA PHE A 26 -0.37 -30.90 17.98
C PHE A 26 -1.38 -29.77 17.75
N GLY A 27 -2.67 -30.10 17.78
CA GLY A 27 -3.79 -29.17 17.59
C GLY A 27 -4.31 -29.11 16.14
N ALA A 28 -5.61 -28.83 16.00
CA ALA A 28 -6.29 -28.72 14.71
C ALA A 28 -6.11 -27.31 14.12
N CYS A 29 -5.55 -27.23 12.92
CA CYS A 29 -5.26 -25.99 12.21
C CYS A 29 -5.03 -26.28 10.73
N ASP A 30 -5.33 -25.32 9.86
CA ASP A 30 -5.19 -25.48 8.40
C ASP A 30 -3.72 -25.41 7.92
N VAL A 31 -2.78 -25.05 8.80
CA VAL A 31 -1.39 -24.72 8.46
C VAL A 31 -0.40 -25.57 9.28
N ASN A 32 0.39 -26.42 8.61
CA ASN A 32 1.36 -27.31 9.25
C ASN A 32 2.70 -26.63 9.61
N VAL A 33 3.02 -25.50 8.97
CA VAL A 33 4.26 -24.74 9.17
C VAL A 33 3.93 -23.25 9.26
N ASN A 34 4.30 -22.59 10.35
CA ASN A 34 3.95 -21.19 10.60
C ASN A 34 5.16 -20.40 11.13
N LYS A 35 5.17 -19.08 10.97
CA LYS A 35 6.29 -18.23 11.36
C LYS A 35 6.04 -17.59 12.73
N LEU A 36 6.85 -17.95 13.72
CA LEU A 36 6.98 -17.20 14.97
C LEU A 36 7.73 -15.92 14.66
N ARG A 37 7.15 -14.76 14.95
CA ARG A 37 7.80 -13.47 14.72
C ARG A 37 8.69 -13.10 15.90
N LEU A 38 9.74 -12.35 15.60
CA LEU A 38 10.58 -11.65 16.55
C LEU A 38 9.73 -10.93 17.63
N GLY A 39 10.05 -11.12 18.90
CA GLY A 39 9.40 -10.51 20.07
C GLY A 39 8.07 -11.13 20.51
N MET A 40 7.59 -12.18 19.84
CA MET A 40 6.42 -12.96 20.29
C MET A 40 6.74 -13.74 21.57
N LEU A 41 5.74 -13.85 22.46
CA LEU A 41 5.84 -14.58 23.72
C LEU A 41 5.36 -16.03 23.58
N VAL A 42 6.12 -16.97 24.15
CA VAL A 42 5.83 -18.42 24.07
C VAL A 42 6.07 -19.14 25.41
N GLU A 43 5.31 -20.20 25.63
CA GLU A 43 5.44 -21.16 26.74
C GLU A 43 6.12 -22.43 26.23
N ALA A 44 7.16 -22.93 26.91
CA ALA A 44 7.70 -24.27 26.66
C ALA A 44 6.95 -25.32 27.49
N LEU A 45 6.46 -26.35 26.83
CA LEU A 45 5.67 -27.44 27.42
C LEU A 45 6.50 -28.72 27.63
N GLU A 46 7.45 -28.99 26.73
CA GLU A 46 8.32 -30.17 26.78
C GLU A 46 9.67 -29.84 26.12
N ASP A 47 10.78 -30.26 26.74
CA ASP A 47 12.12 -30.21 26.14
C ASP A 47 12.32 -31.50 25.32
N LEU A 48 12.38 -31.35 24.00
CA LEU A 48 12.62 -32.43 23.05
C LEU A 48 14.13 -32.53 22.82
N ARG A 49 14.63 -33.76 22.66
CA ARG A 49 16.06 -34.02 22.45
C ARG A 49 16.64 -33.14 21.32
N GLU A 50 17.91 -32.78 21.45
CA GLU A 50 18.66 -31.93 20.49
C GLU A 50 18.32 -30.42 20.54
N SER A 51 18.09 -29.87 21.74
CA SER A 51 17.84 -28.43 21.96
C SER A 51 16.58 -27.90 21.23
N VAL A 52 15.55 -28.74 21.14
CA VAL A 52 14.28 -28.43 20.49
C VAL A 52 13.20 -28.37 21.56
N LEU A 53 12.33 -27.36 21.55
CA LEU A 53 11.22 -27.26 22.49
C LEU A 53 9.89 -27.54 21.78
N ARG A 54 8.99 -28.26 22.47
CA ARG A 54 7.55 -28.17 22.19
C ARG A 54 7.03 -26.92 22.88
N ILE A 55 6.58 -25.94 22.09
CA ILE A 55 6.11 -24.66 22.57
C ILE A 55 4.63 -24.41 22.25
N ARG A 56 4.01 -23.53 23.01
CA ARG A 56 2.73 -22.87 22.71
C ARG A 56 2.98 -21.38 22.53
N VAL A 57 2.43 -20.80 21.48
CA VAL A 57 2.49 -19.35 21.25
C VAL A 57 1.32 -18.70 21.98
N THR A 58 1.63 -17.80 22.91
CA THR A 58 0.62 -17.12 23.75
C THR A 58 0.33 -15.70 23.28
N ASP A 59 1.22 -15.11 22.50
CA ASP A 59 1.08 -13.76 21.99
C ASP A 59 0.19 -13.71 20.76
N THR A 60 -1.10 -13.43 20.96
CA THR A 60 -2.11 -13.41 19.90
C THR A 60 -2.26 -12.03 19.26
N VAL A 61 -1.16 -11.35 18.91
CA VAL A 61 -1.21 -10.08 18.16
C VAL A 61 -2.04 -10.27 16.89
N GLY A 62 -3.12 -9.50 16.75
CA GLY A 62 -4.06 -9.61 15.63
C GLY A 62 -5.11 -10.73 15.74
N GLY A 63 -5.29 -11.38 16.90
CA GLY A 63 -6.42 -12.30 17.15
C GLY A 63 -6.42 -13.59 16.32
N SER A 64 -5.24 -14.01 15.81
CA SER A 64 -5.13 -15.17 14.93
C SER A 64 -5.53 -16.48 15.63
N LYS A 65 -6.59 -17.12 15.12
CA LYS A 65 -7.09 -18.43 15.60
C LYS A 65 -6.04 -19.56 15.43
N THR A 66 -5.05 -19.39 14.57
CA THR A 66 -3.99 -20.36 14.25
C THR A 66 -3.17 -20.82 15.47
N TRP A 67 -3.01 -19.95 16.47
CA TRP A 67 -2.26 -20.24 17.70
C TRP A 67 -3.13 -20.85 18.82
N CYS A 68 -4.47 -20.80 18.69
CA CYS A 68 -5.38 -21.27 19.71
C CYS A 68 -5.40 -22.81 19.75
N GLY A 69 -4.94 -23.39 20.86
CA GLY A 69 -4.93 -24.85 21.06
C GLY A 69 -3.90 -25.62 20.20
N THR A 70 -2.95 -24.93 19.56
CA THR A 70 -1.88 -25.57 18.78
C THR A 70 -0.53 -25.57 19.52
N GLU A 71 0.24 -26.63 19.32
CA GLU A 71 1.58 -26.82 19.92
C GLU A 71 2.59 -27.09 18.81
N TRP A 72 3.78 -26.51 18.92
CA TRP A 72 4.72 -26.33 17.81
C TRP A 72 6.16 -26.71 18.20
N ARG A 73 6.96 -27.08 17.20
CA ARG A 73 8.40 -27.37 17.30
C ARG A 73 9.20 -26.08 17.06
N CYS A 74 10.08 -25.71 17.98
CA CYS A 74 10.98 -24.57 17.89
C CYS A 74 12.39 -24.96 18.39
N HIS A 75 13.46 -24.34 17.89
CA HIS A 75 14.80 -24.54 18.47
C HIS A 75 15.03 -23.55 19.63
N LYS A 76 15.70 -24.03 20.68
CA LYS A 76 15.99 -23.21 21.88
C LYS A 76 16.91 -22.02 21.60
N TYR A 77 17.73 -22.10 20.55
CA TYR A 77 18.62 -21.02 20.10
C TYR A 77 17.88 -19.76 19.62
N ASP A 78 16.63 -19.92 19.18
CA ASP A 78 15.78 -18.84 18.67
C ASP A 78 14.98 -18.13 19.79
N LEU A 79 15.18 -18.54 21.04
CA LEU A 79 14.34 -18.16 22.18
C LEU A 79 15.18 -17.64 23.35
N ILE A 80 14.78 -16.50 23.92
CA ILE A 80 15.39 -15.93 25.13
C ILE A 80 14.59 -16.39 26.35
N PRO A 81 15.17 -17.11 27.32
CA PRO A 81 14.47 -17.56 28.52
C PRO A 81 14.17 -16.40 29.46
N VAL A 82 12.95 -16.33 29.98
CA VAL A 82 12.52 -15.31 30.95
C VAL A 82 11.78 -15.93 32.15
N SER A 83 11.81 -15.23 33.29
CA SER A 83 11.05 -15.66 34.47
C SER A 83 9.55 -15.42 34.27
N PRO A 84 8.65 -16.17 34.95
CA PRO A 84 7.20 -15.95 34.85
C PRO A 84 6.78 -14.51 35.21
N LYS A 85 7.39 -13.92 36.24
CA LYS A 85 7.09 -12.54 36.68
C LYS A 85 7.51 -11.49 35.64
N VAL A 86 8.68 -11.65 35.01
CA VAL A 86 9.12 -10.76 33.92
C VAL A 86 8.25 -10.93 32.68
N TRP A 87 7.94 -12.17 32.32
CA TRP A 87 7.10 -12.50 31.17
C TRP A 87 5.71 -11.87 31.25
N GLN A 88 5.10 -11.83 32.44
CA GLN A 88 3.83 -11.12 32.71
C GLN A 88 3.91 -9.60 32.43
N TYR A 89 5.06 -8.96 32.66
CA TYR A 89 5.27 -7.54 32.34
C TYR A 89 5.52 -7.32 30.84
N LEU A 90 6.18 -8.26 30.16
CA LEU A 90 6.50 -8.14 28.73
C LEU A 90 5.26 -8.12 27.83
N PHE A 91 4.14 -8.75 28.24
CA PHE A 91 2.87 -8.65 27.52
C PHE A 91 2.39 -7.20 27.35
N ALA A 92 2.60 -6.36 28.36
CA ALA A 92 2.16 -4.96 28.36
C ALA A 92 3.03 -4.06 27.45
N VAL A 93 4.22 -4.52 27.06
CA VAL A 93 5.11 -3.83 26.12
C VAL A 93 4.60 -4.06 24.70
N GLN A 94 4.29 -2.97 23.99
CA GLN A 94 3.69 -3.01 22.65
C GLN A 94 4.72 -3.31 21.54
N PHE A 95 5.96 -2.84 21.68
CA PHE A 95 7.00 -2.98 20.65
C PHE A 95 7.77 -4.31 20.77
N PRO A 96 7.81 -5.17 19.73
CA PRO A 96 8.48 -6.47 19.80
C PRO A 96 10.00 -6.38 20.05
N GLN A 97 10.67 -5.36 19.50
CA GLN A 97 12.10 -5.13 19.72
C GLN A 97 12.40 -4.82 21.19
N GLU A 98 11.55 -4.00 21.84
CA GLU A 98 11.71 -3.65 23.26
C GLU A 98 11.55 -4.87 24.17
N ARG A 99 10.64 -5.80 23.85
CA ARG A 99 10.52 -7.06 24.61
C ARG A 99 11.82 -7.86 24.60
N ILE A 100 12.53 -7.89 23.47
CA ILE A 100 13.82 -8.56 23.33
C ILE A 100 14.93 -7.80 24.04
N ARG A 101 14.96 -6.46 23.91
CA ARG A 101 15.94 -5.62 24.62
C ARG A 101 15.84 -5.83 26.13
N LEU A 102 14.62 -5.86 26.66
CA LEU A 102 14.34 -6.13 28.07
C LEU A 102 14.70 -7.57 28.47
N ALA A 103 14.35 -8.57 27.65
CA ALA A 103 14.62 -9.97 27.95
C ALA A 103 16.12 -10.33 27.95
N ASN A 104 16.95 -9.60 27.18
CA ASN A 104 18.40 -9.75 27.21
C ASN A 104 19.06 -8.96 28.36
N ASP A 105 18.37 -8.01 28.99
CA ASP A 105 18.87 -7.26 30.15
C ASP A 105 18.60 -8.07 31.44
N GLU A 106 19.43 -9.11 31.66
CA GLU A 106 19.32 -9.98 32.84
C GLU A 106 19.39 -9.20 34.16
N ALA A 107 20.23 -8.15 34.21
CA ALA A 107 20.41 -7.33 35.39
C ALA A 107 19.14 -6.52 35.74
N LEU A 108 18.50 -5.90 34.74
CA LEU A 108 17.21 -5.23 34.93
C LEU A 108 16.11 -6.25 35.25
N CYS A 109 16.11 -7.42 34.60
CA CYS A 109 15.14 -8.49 34.85
C CYS A 109 15.19 -8.99 36.31
N GLU A 110 16.37 -9.19 36.90
CA GLU A 110 16.47 -9.55 38.32
C GLU A 110 16.03 -8.40 39.25
N GLN A 111 16.42 -7.16 38.96
CA GLN A 111 16.08 -6.02 39.82
C GLN A 111 14.57 -5.66 39.76
N ILE A 112 13.90 -5.85 38.63
CA ILE A 112 12.44 -5.62 38.54
C ILE A 112 11.64 -6.75 39.21
N LYS A 113 12.20 -7.96 39.31
CA LYS A 113 11.58 -9.03 40.13
C LYS A 113 11.50 -8.66 41.61
N THR A 114 12.41 -7.84 42.15
CA THR A 114 12.38 -7.43 43.55
C THR A 114 11.41 -6.28 43.85
N ILE A 115 10.93 -5.55 42.82
CA ILE A 115 9.95 -4.47 43.00
C ILE A 115 8.60 -5.04 43.46
N SER A 116 8.03 -4.38 44.47
CA SER A 116 6.77 -4.68 45.14
C SER A 116 5.93 -3.40 45.33
N VAL A 117 4.70 -3.56 45.84
CA VAL A 117 3.80 -2.43 46.09
C VAL A 117 4.24 -1.68 47.35
N ASN A 118 4.30 -0.35 47.25
CA ASN A 118 4.84 0.65 48.18
C ASN A 118 6.36 0.92 48.10
N ASP A 119 7.07 0.23 47.21
CA ASP A 119 8.47 0.56 46.90
C ASP A 119 8.60 1.87 46.12
N VAL A 120 9.82 2.41 46.12
CA VAL A 120 10.21 3.57 45.32
C VAL A 120 10.86 3.09 44.03
N ALA A 121 10.52 3.71 42.91
CA ALA A 121 11.14 3.46 41.63
C ALA A 121 11.37 4.79 40.89
N TRP A 122 12.30 4.78 39.95
CA TRP A 122 12.47 5.85 38.98
C TRP A 122 11.52 5.62 37.81
N TYR A 123 10.62 6.57 37.58
CA TYR A 123 9.81 6.64 36.36
C TYR A 123 10.58 7.39 35.27
N CYS A 124 10.61 6.85 34.06
CA CYS A 124 11.11 7.51 32.87
C CYS A 124 9.94 7.74 31.91
N SER A 125 9.58 9.00 31.65
CA SER A 125 8.53 9.35 30.69
C SER A 125 8.91 8.97 29.26
N ASP A 126 10.20 9.11 28.93
CA ASP A 126 10.84 8.60 27.72
C ASP A 126 11.87 7.52 28.09
N PRO A 127 11.70 6.25 27.64
CA PRO A 127 12.65 5.17 27.91
C PRO A 127 13.99 5.32 27.15
N VAL A 128 14.05 6.17 26.11
CA VAL A 128 15.27 6.51 25.37
C VAL A 128 16.06 7.58 26.15
N ASN A 129 15.41 8.67 26.56
CA ASN A 129 16.03 9.73 27.36
C ASN A 129 16.03 9.43 28.87
N ARG A 130 16.87 8.48 29.29
CA ARG A 130 17.07 8.11 30.72
C ARG A 130 17.63 9.22 31.63
N ARG A 131 17.77 10.47 31.17
CA ARG A 131 18.17 11.61 32.02
C ARG A 131 16.98 12.31 32.68
N ALA A 132 15.80 12.29 32.05
CA ALA A 132 14.55 12.76 32.66
C ALA A 132 13.92 11.62 33.45
N LYS A 133 14.31 11.49 34.73
CA LYS A 133 13.72 10.52 35.67
C LYS A 133 13.01 11.25 36.79
N GLU A 134 11.80 10.80 37.09
CA GLU A 134 11.02 11.27 38.23
C GLU A 134 10.96 10.19 39.31
N LEU A 135 10.96 10.60 40.58
CA LEU A 135 10.71 9.68 41.69
C LEU A 135 9.23 9.33 41.75
N ALA A 136 8.96 8.02 41.85
CA ALA A 136 7.62 7.46 41.85
C ALA A 136 7.46 6.42 42.98
N PHE A 137 6.32 6.46 43.66
CA PHE A 137 5.88 5.35 44.51
C PHE A 137 5.08 4.34 43.69
N VAL A 138 5.46 3.07 43.78
CA VAL A 138 4.71 1.98 43.17
C VAL A 138 3.48 1.71 44.03
N ARG A 139 2.27 1.96 43.51
CA ARG A 139 1.00 1.79 44.24
C ARG A 139 0.17 0.61 43.77
N TYR A 140 0.42 0.15 42.56
CA TYR A 140 -0.26 -1.01 41.98
C TYR A 140 0.72 -1.79 41.10
N ILE A 141 0.61 -3.12 41.10
CA ILE A 141 1.29 -4.01 40.15
C ILE A 141 0.27 -5.08 39.78
N GLY A 142 -0.21 -5.09 38.53
CA GLY A 142 -1.29 -6.00 38.14
C GLY A 142 -1.83 -5.77 36.74
N PRO A 143 -2.79 -6.59 36.29
CA PRO A 143 -3.44 -6.42 35.00
C PRO A 143 -4.36 -5.19 34.97
N VAL A 144 -4.36 -4.46 33.86
CA VAL A 144 -5.26 -3.33 33.61
C VAL A 144 -5.97 -3.57 32.28
N PRO A 145 -7.14 -4.25 32.28
CA PRO A 145 -7.80 -4.68 31.04
C PRO A 145 -8.14 -3.56 30.05
N GLN A 146 -8.29 -2.32 30.53
CA GLN A 146 -8.52 -1.13 29.70
C GLN A 146 -7.28 -0.70 28.91
N LEU A 147 -6.07 -1.11 29.32
CA LEU A 147 -4.80 -0.79 28.64
C LEU A 147 -4.26 -1.95 27.79
N GLY A 148 -4.62 -3.19 28.12
CA GLY A 148 -4.27 -4.36 27.33
C GLY A 148 -4.00 -5.61 28.16
N LEU A 149 -3.34 -6.58 27.53
CA LEU A 149 -2.83 -7.79 28.18
C LEU A 149 -1.51 -7.50 28.89
N GLY A 150 -1.24 -8.21 29.99
CA GLY A 150 -0.01 -8.06 30.77
C GLY A 150 -0.19 -7.24 32.04
N HIS A 151 0.90 -7.07 32.77
CA HIS A 151 0.93 -6.37 34.05
C HIS A 151 1.54 -4.97 33.91
N TYR A 152 0.83 -3.98 34.44
CA TYR A 152 1.25 -2.59 34.51
C TYR A 152 1.60 -2.21 35.94
N PHE A 153 2.43 -1.19 36.10
CA PHE A 153 2.73 -0.58 37.38
C PHE A 153 1.95 0.72 37.50
N GLY A 154 1.08 0.83 38.50
CA GLY A 154 0.46 2.09 38.87
C GLY A 154 1.43 2.89 39.73
N LEU A 155 1.79 4.09 39.28
CA LEU A 155 2.78 4.95 39.88
C LEU A 155 2.15 6.25 40.39
N GLU A 156 2.60 6.71 41.55
CA GLU A 156 2.31 8.04 42.13
C GLU A 156 3.60 8.87 42.07
N LEU A 157 3.62 9.92 41.24
CA LEU A 157 4.78 10.78 40.97
C LEU A 157 4.93 11.85 42.05
N VAL A 158 6.18 12.15 42.44
CA VAL A 158 6.47 13.05 43.57
C VAL A 158 6.50 14.53 43.18
N GLU A 159 6.92 14.88 41.96
CA GLU A 159 7.21 16.29 41.59
C GLU A 159 6.37 16.84 40.41
N SER A 160 5.69 16.01 39.62
CA SER A 160 4.98 16.46 38.42
C SER A 160 3.57 17.01 38.71
N GLN A 161 3.28 18.19 38.15
CA GLN A 161 1.95 18.83 38.17
C GLN A 161 1.11 18.57 36.90
N GLU A 162 1.62 17.79 35.94
CA GLU A 162 0.90 17.55 34.68
C GLU A 162 -0.11 16.40 34.78
N LEU A 163 -1.34 16.67 34.33
CA LEU A 163 -2.44 15.71 34.31
C LEU A 163 -2.27 14.72 33.15
N SER A 164 -1.67 13.56 33.43
CA SER A 164 -1.56 12.47 32.45
C SER A 164 -2.94 12.00 31.97
N LYS A 165 -3.05 11.58 30.70
CA LYS A 165 -4.29 11.02 30.11
C LYS A 165 -4.82 9.78 30.86
N THR A 166 -3.99 9.13 31.69
CA THR A 166 -4.38 7.95 32.49
C THR A 166 -4.76 8.27 33.94
N SER A 167 -4.61 9.52 34.39
CA SER A 167 -4.87 9.98 35.77
C SER A 167 -6.34 9.83 36.24
N LEU A 168 -7.27 9.60 35.31
CA LEU A 168 -8.66 9.22 35.63
C LEU A 168 -8.80 7.71 35.89
N LEU A 169 -8.10 6.87 35.12
CA LEU A 169 -8.16 5.40 35.21
C LEU A 169 -7.42 4.88 36.45
N THR A 170 -6.30 5.48 36.82
CA THR A 170 -5.50 5.12 38.02
C THR A 170 -6.33 5.14 39.31
N LYS A 171 -7.28 6.07 39.42
CA LYS A 171 -8.19 6.25 40.57
C LYS A 171 -9.14 5.06 40.78
N GLU A 172 -9.34 4.21 39.79
CA GLU A 172 -10.12 2.97 39.92
C GLU A 172 -9.31 1.84 40.58
N TYR A 173 -7.98 1.94 40.60
CA TYR A 173 -7.06 0.88 41.03
C TYR A 173 -6.32 1.19 42.33
N PHE A 174 -5.99 2.45 42.59
CA PHE A 174 -5.38 2.88 43.83
C PHE A 174 -5.73 4.34 44.17
N ILE A 175 -5.72 4.65 45.47
CA ILE A 175 -5.95 6.01 45.98
C ILE A 175 -4.56 6.66 46.18
N PRO A 176 -4.25 7.80 45.54
CA PRO A 176 -3.00 8.52 45.80
C PRO A 176 -2.97 9.05 47.24
N THR A 177 -1.80 8.99 47.88
CA THR A 177 -1.60 9.52 49.24
C THR A 177 -1.63 11.04 49.32
N HIS A 178 -1.39 11.75 48.21
CA HIS A 178 -1.45 13.20 48.16
C HIS A 178 -2.51 13.70 47.18
N TRP A 179 -3.29 14.70 47.60
CA TRP A 179 -4.44 15.23 46.85
C TRP A 179 -4.13 15.82 45.46
N ASN A 180 -2.86 16.18 45.21
CA ASN A 180 -2.35 16.70 43.94
C ASN A 180 -1.26 15.83 43.29
N ALA A 181 -1.02 14.60 43.75
CA ALA A 181 -0.01 13.75 43.11
C ALA A 181 -0.46 13.30 41.71
N ALA A 182 0.39 13.52 40.70
CA ALA A 182 0.17 12.94 39.38
C ALA A 182 0.27 11.42 39.46
N THR A 183 -0.68 10.72 38.83
CA THR A 183 -0.69 9.26 38.76
C THR A 183 -0.70 8.77 37.32
N ILE A 184 -0.02 7.65 37.09
CA ILE A 184 0.15 7.07 35.76
C ILE A 184 0.27 5.55 35.82
N PHE A 185 -0.14 4.86 34.75
CA PHE A 185 0.25 3.48 34.52
C PHE A 185 1.47 3.42 33.61
N ALA A 186 2.51 2.71 34.07
CA ALA A 186 3.76 2.52 33.36
C ALA A 186 4.00 1.03 33.04
N THR A 187 4.65 0.79 31.91
CA THR A 187 5.16 -0.51 31.48
C THR A 187 6.62 -0.69 31.93
N ILE A 188 7.11 -1.93 31.93
CA ILE A 188 8.43 -2.30 32.45
C ILE A 188 9.62 -1.54 31.83
N ASN A 189 9.51 -1.09 30.57
CA ASN A 189 10.51 -0.25 29.89
C ASN A 189 10.62 1.18 30.47
N ASN A 190 9.59 1.69 31.13
CA ASN A 190 9.52 3.05 31.69
C ASN A 190 9.91 3.10 33.19
N ILE A 191 10.44 2.01 33.75
CA ILE A 191 10.69 1.86 35.18
C ILE A 191 12.12 1.39 35.42
N LEU A 192 12.81 2.08 36.31
CA LEU A 192 14.12 1.66 36.81
C LEU A 192 14.05 1.50 38.35
N PRO A 193 14.68 0.46 38.90
CA PRO A 193 14.75 0.26 40.35
C PRO A 193 15.53 1.41 41.01
N TYR A 194 15.03 1.89 42.15
CA TYR A 194 15.70 2.90 42.96
C TYR A 194 16.77 2.26 43.87
N LYS A 195 17.89 2.96 44.10
CA LYS A 195 18.90 2.58 45.11
C LYS A 195 19.20 3.77 46.01
N GLU A 196 19.34 3.53 47.31
CA GLU A 196 19.61 4.58 48.32
C GLU A 196 20.93 5.34 48.11
N THR A 197 21.81 4.84 47.24
CA THR A 197 23.05 5.52 46.82
C THR A 197 22.86 6.54 45.71
N ASP A 198 21.67 6.65 45.11
CA ASP A 198 21.36 7.61 44.05
C ASP A 198 21.14 9.01 44.68
N SER A 199 21.93 10.01 44.28
CA SER A 199 21.89 11.36 44.85
C SER A 199 20.52 12.04 44.68
N ILE A 200 19.84 12.37 45.79
CA ILE A 200 18.56 13.11 45.78
C ILE A 200 18.74 14.55 46.28
N SER A 201 17.86 15.46 45.86
CA SER A 201 17.70 16.79 46.46
C SER A 201 17.14 16.69 47.90
N GLY A 202 17.66 17.52 48.81
CA GLY A 202 17.36 17.45 50.26
C GLY A 202 15.91 17.74 50.68
N SER A 203 15.01 18.02 49.72
CA SER A 203 13.57 18.14 49.96
C SER A 203 12.91 16.77 50.17
N ILE A 204 13.44 15.72 49.53
CA ILE A 204 12.78 14.41 49.41
C ILE A 204 13.05 13.49 50.61
N GLU A 205 14.19 13.64 51.29
CA GLU A 205 14.49 12.91 52.54
C GLU A 205 13.37 13.08 53.58
N LYS A 206 12.78 14.29 53.69
CA LYS A 206 11.66 14.57 54.61
C LYS A 206 10.39 13.78 54.29
N ILE A 207 10.15 13.44 53.01
CA ILE A 207 8.99 12.64 52.60
C ILE A 207 9.24 11.16 52.94
N LEU A 208 10.43 10.64 52.63
CA LEU A 208 10.82 9.26 52.96
C LEU A 208 10.81 8.98 54.46
N LEU A 209 11.32 9.91 55.28
CA LEU A 209 11.35 9.81 56.74
C LEU A 209 9.95 9.81 57.39
N SER A 210 8.91 10.28 56.70
CA SER A 210 7.54 10.36 57.25
C SER A 210 6.83 8.99 57.37
N LYS A 211 7.30 7.95 56.66
CA LYS A 211 6.69 6.60 56.68
C LYS A 211 6.80 5.86 58.02
N ASN A 212 7.62 6.33 58.97
CA ASN A 212 7.93 5.59 60.20
C ASN A 212 7.10 5.93 61.44
N ASN A 213 6.14 6.87 61.38
CA ASN A 213 5.31 7.24 62.54
C ASN A 213 3.81 7.05 62.27
N THR A 214 3.29 5.85 62.55
CA THR A 214 1.86 5.63 62.80
C THR A 214 1.55 5.82 64.29
N GLY A 215 0.72 6.80 64.64
CA GLY A 215 0.22 6.97 66.00
C GLY A 215 -0.66 8.22 66.19
N THR A 216 -1.95 8.00 66.49
CA THR A 216 -2.85 8.79 67.38
C THR A 216 -2.60 10.33 67.47
N ASP A 217 -3.53 11.24 67.16
CA ASP A 217 -4.91 11.31 67.68
C ASP A 217 -5.73 12.49 67.07
N TYR A 218 -7.02 12.58 67.43
CA TYR A 218 -8.03 13.55 66.93
C TYR A 218 -7.92 15.00 67.48
N ASN A 219 -8.16 16.03 66.64
CA ASN A 219 -9.38 16.90 66.68
C ASN A 219 -9.25 18.27 65.96
N ASN A 220 -10.37 18.72 65.34
CA ASN A 220 -10.98 20.07 65.22
C ASN A 220 -10.10 21.35 65.36
N ASP A 221 -10.31 22.47 64.63
CA ASP A 221 -11.55 23.08 64.15
C ASP A 221 -11.29 24.33 63.23
N LYS A 222 -12.36 24.95 62.72
CA LYS A 222 -12.35 26.10 61.79
C LYS A 222 -12.30 27.48 62.48
N LYS A 223 -11.60 28.47 61.87
CA LYS A 223 -12.14 29.81 61.46
C LYS A 223 -11.07 30.85 61.01
N ARG A 224 -11.45 31.68 59.99
CA ARG A 224 -11.26 33.15 59.80
C ARG A 224 -9.99 33.87 60.34
N SER A 225 -9.40 34.92 59.73
CA SER A 225 -9.64 35.71 58.48
C SER A 225 -8.68 36.93 58.41
N VAL A 226 -8.67 37.67 57.29
CA VAL A 226 -8.20 39.09 57.05
C VAL A 226 -6.82 39.27 56.38
N LEU A 227 -6.71 40.35 55.61
CA LEU A 227 -5.72 40.72 54.59
C LEU A 227 -4.52 41.52 55.13
N ASP A 228 -3.41 41.53 54.37
CA ASP A 228 -2.80 42.71 53.71
C ASP A 228 -1.55 42.23 52.93
N SER A 229 -1.03 42.85 51.85
CA SER A 229 -1.34 44.13 51.17
C SER A 229 -0.87 44.10 49.70
N THR A 230 -1.46 44.96 48.84
CA THR A 230 -1.04 45.19 47.42
C THR A 230 -0.31 46.54 47.30
N PRO A 231 0.54 46.76 46.28
CA PRO A 231 0.16 47.67 45.17
C PRO A 231 0.77 47.27 43.79
N ALA A 232 0.32 47.73 42.61
CA ALA A 232 -0.83 48.55 42.20
C ALA A 232 -0.97 48.62 40.65
N ILE A 233 -2.20 48.88 40.15
CA ILE A 233 -2.54 49.74 38.97
C ILE A 233 -2.06 49.27 37.56
N LEU A 234 -2.87 49.18 36.49
CA LEU A 234 -4.32 49.39 36.27
C LEU A 234 -4.79 48.54 35.05
N LEU A 235 -6.10 48.32 34.93
CA LEU A 235 -6.77 47.65 33.81
C LEU A 235 -7.89 48.57 33.24
N GLU A 236 -8.37 48.26 32.02
CA GLU A 236 -9.61 48.78 31.39
C GLU A 236 -9.58 50.24 30.86
N GLN A 237 -10.33 50.64 29.82
CA GLN A 237 -11.54 50.05 29.22
C GLN A 237 -11.73 50.41 27.71
N PHE A 238 -12.72 49.75 27.08
CA PHE A 238 -13.12 49.79 25.65
C PHE A 238 -13.52 51.17 25.07
N THR A 239 -13.43 51.36 23.74
CA THR A 239 -14.61 51.38 22.81
C THR A 239 -14.25 51.65 21.33
N LEU A 240 -15.19 51.35 20.43
CA LEU A 240 -15.14 51.52 18.96
C LEU A 240 -15.34 52.98 18.51
N PHE A 241 -14.78 53.38 17.36
CA PHE A 241 -15.53 53.75 16.13
C PHE A 241 -14.59 54.14 14.96
N ASP A 242 -15.09 54.01 13.72
CA ASP A 242 -14.42 54.32 12.45
C ASP A 242 -14.10 55.82 12.24
N ASP A 243 -13.11 56.15 11.39
CA ASP A 243 -13.42 56.67 10.04
C ASP A 243 -12.21 56.69 9.06
N ASN A 244 -12.55 56.64 7.78
CA ASN A 244 -11.74 56.55 6.55
C ASN A 244 -10.67 57.65 6.32
N LYS A 245 -9.54 57.31 5.65
CA LYS A 245 -9.25 57.73 4.24
C LYS A 245 -7.84 57.40 3.68
N ASN A 246 -7.86 57.15 2.36
CA ASN A 246 -6.81 57.03 1.33
C ASN A 246 -6.34 55.59 1.02
N ASN A 247 -6.72 54.99 -0.11
CA ASN A 247 -6.41 55.31 -1.54
C ASN A 247 -4.92 55.10 -1.87
N ASN A 248 -4.53 54.35 -2.91
CA ASN A 248 -5.18 54.21 -4.22
C ASN A 248 -5.20 52.78 -4.81
N GLN A 249 -5.96 52.68 -5.91
CA GLN A 249 -6.44 51.48 -6.58
C GLN A 249 -5.60 51.06 -7.80
N GLU A 250 -5.86 49.86 -8.32
CA GLU A 250 -5.26 49.27 -9.53
C GLU A 250 -5.53 50.08 -10.81
N SER A 251 -4.66 49.93 -11.83
CA SER A 251 -5.09 50.06 -13.23
C SER A 251 -4.16 49.32 -14.21
N VAL A 252 -4.79 48.54 -15.09
CA VAL A 252 -4.19 47.93 -16.29
C VAL A 252 -4.06 49.01 -17.38
N ASN A 253 -2.96 49.02 -18.14
CA ASN A 253 -3.01 49.27 -19.60
C ASN A 253 -1.66 49.12 -20.37
N ILE A 254 -1.72 48.31 -21.42
CA ILE A 254 -1.29 48.57 -22.81
C ILE A 254 0.01 49.36 -23.06
N LEU A 255 0.94 48.71 -23.77
CA LEU A 255 1.89 49.36 -24.69
C LEU A 255 1.92 48.66 -26.06
N LYS A 256 1.33 49.32 -27.06
CA LYS A 256 1.75 49.32 -28.48
C LYS A 256 2.78 50.48 -28.62
N GLU A 257 3.62 50.64 -29.66
CA GLU A 257 3.82 49.99 -30.96
C GLU A 257 5.26 50.33 -31.42
N GLY A 258 5.83 49.62 -32.41
CA GLY A 258 7.17 49.96 -32.95
C GLY A 258 7.56 49.16 -34.20
N HIS A 259 7.38 49.75 -35.39
CA HIS A 259 7.70 49.14 -36.68
C HIS A 259 9.19 49.19 -37.07
N GLN A 260 9.70 48.15 -37.76
CA GLN A 260 10.28 48.21 -39.12
C GLN A 260 10.72 46.81 -39.62
N THR A 261 9.96 46.18 -40.55
CA THR A 261 10.21 46.07 -42.02
C THR A 261 11.22 45.02 -42.50
N GLY A 262 10.73 44.02 -43.24
CA GLY A 262 11.48 43.12 -44.13
C GLY A 262 10.52 42.23 -44.93
N LYS A 263 10.49 42.33 -46.26
CA LYS A 263 9.47 41.71 -47.15
C LYS A 263 9.94 40.45 -47.89
N SER A 264 9.02 39.51 -48.12
CA SER A 264 8.65 38.90 -49.43
C SER A 264 7.49 37.90 -49.17
N ASP A 265 6.30 38.03 -49.76
CA ASP A 265 5.91 37.84 -51.17
C ASP A 265 6.07 36.34 -51.59
N LEU A 266 5.10 35.60 -52.15
CA LEU A 266 3.71 35.78 -52.63
C LEU A 266 3.00 34.37 -52.48
N GLU A 267 1.80 34.19 -51.92
CA GLU A 267 0.44 34.28 -52.51
C GLU A 267 -0.17 33.02 -53.20
N ASN A 268 -1.50 32.87 -53.00
CA ASN A 268 -2.54 32.25 -53.86
C ASN A 268 -2.60 30.69 -53.96
N ASP A 269 -3.75 30.00 -54.02
CA ASP A 269 -5.19 30.38 -54.03
C ASP A 269 -6.06 29.12 -53.69
N ILE A 270 -7.39 29.10 -53.45
CA ILE A 270 -8.48 30.10 -53.44
C ILE A 270 -9.65 29.67 -52.50
N ASN A 271 -10.51 30.64 -52.15
CA ASN A 271 -11.91 30.64 -51.64
C ASN A 271 -12.68 29.33 -51.32
N ASN A 272 -13.47 29.19 -50.23
CA ASN A 272 -14.40 30.07 -49.48
C ASN A 272 -15.91 30.03 -49.91
N TYR A 273 -16.74 30.10 -48.86
CA TYR A 273 -17.96 30.92 -48.68
C TYR A 273 -19.40 30.33 -48.74
N THR A 274 -20.04 30.33 -47.55
CA THR A 274 -21.48 30.60 -47.24
C THR A 274 -22.58 29.63 -47.74
N GLN A 275 -23.76 29.44 -47.13
CA GLN A 275 -24.54 30.29 -46.19
C GLN A 275 -25.64 29.48 -45.43
N ILE A 276 -25.80 29.73 -44.13
CA ILE A 276 -27.03 30.06 -43.35
C ILE A 276 -28.42 29.65 -43.90
N ILE A 277 -29.27 29.00 -43.05
CA ILE A 277 -30.63 29.42 -42.60
C ILE A 277 -31.43 28.23 -41.99
N GLU A 278 -32.13 28.55 -40.90
CA GLU A 278 -32.87 27.69 -39.97
C GLU A 278 -34.25 27.19 -40.44
N HIS A 279 -34.78 26.27 -39.61
CA HIS A 279 -36.19 26.17 -39.13
C HIS A 279 -37.29 25.37 -39.89
N THR A 280 -38.03 24.64 -39.04
CA THR A 280 -39.47 24.29 -39.06
C THR A 280 -40.04 23.04 -39.78
N LEU A 281 -40.38 22.05 -38.94
CA LEU A 281 -41.72 21.43 -38.74
C LEU A 281 -42.41 20.53 -39.80
N PHE A 282 -42.73 19.32 -39.31
CA PHE A 282 -43.97 18.53 -39.48
C PHE A 282 -44.32 17.71 -40.77
N LYS A 283 -44.59 16.42 -40.49
CA LYS A 283 -45.65 15.52 -41.01
C LYS A 283 -45.55 14.90 -42.42
N CYS A 284 -45.24 13.59 -42.38
CA CYS A 284 -46.14 12.49 -42.74
C CYS A 284 -46.69 12.38 -44.19
N GLY A 285 -46.33 11.31 -44.87
CA GLY A 285 -46.97 10.80 -46.09
C GLY A 285 -46.60 9.34 -46.31
N ASN A 286 -47.60 8.46 -46.38
CA ASN A 286 -47.42 7.03 -46.66
C ASN A 286 -47.09 6.83 -48.15
N ASP A 287 -46.44 5.71 -48.47
CA ASP A 287 -46.88 4.92 -49.62
C ASP A 287 -46.48 3.44 -49.44
N GLU A 288 -47.45 2.55 -49.62
CA GLU A 288 -47.23 1.09 -49.62
C GLU A 288 -46.73 0.61 -50.98
N LYS A 289 -45.85 -0.40 -51.00
CA LYS A 289 -45.88 -1.44 -52.04
C LYS A 289 -45.17 -2.72 -51.62
N ASN A 290 -45.88 -3.83 -51.78
CA ASN A 290 -45.40 -5.19 -51.52
C ASN A 290 -44.36 -5.64 -52.57
N GLU A 291 -43.28 -6.28 -52.12
CA GLU A 291 -42.66 -7.38 -52.85
C GLU A 291 -42.24 -8.52 -51.91
N THR A 292 -42.87 -9.68 -52.06
CA THR A 292 -42.52 -10.93 -51.39
C THR A 292 -41.31 -11.60 -52.06
N LYS A 293 -40.17 -11.67 -51.36
CA LYS A 293 -39.05 -12.56 -51.73
C LYS A 293 -38.50 -13.36 -50.55
N LYS A 294 -38.93 -14.63 -50.51
CA LYS A 294 -38.36 -15.83 -49.86
C LYS A 294 -37.11 -15.63 -48.99
N PHE A 295 -37.25 -15.78 -47.68
CA PHE A 295 -36.15 -16.22 -46.82
C PHE A 295 -35.87 -17.70 -47.04
N ASN A 296 -34.67 -18.03 -47.52
CA ASN A 296 -34.07 -19.35 -47.39
C ASN A 296 -32.65 -19.17 -46.85
N ARG A 297 -32.49 -19.31 -45.53
CA ARG A 297 -31.20 -19.61 -44.91
C ARG A 297 -31.42 -20.82 -44.00
N VAL A 298 -30.75 -21.92 -44.33
CA VAL A 298 -30.79 -23.15 -43.53
C VAL A 298 -29.90 -22.91 -42.30
N GLU A 299 -30.51 -22.79 -41.13
CA GLU A 299 -29.79 -22.82 -39.86
C GLU A 299 -29.52 -24.27 -39.46
N ASN A 300 -28.33 -24.52 -38.92
CA ASN A 300 -27.92 -25.86 -38.48
C ASN A 300 -28.79 -26.32 -37.30
N LYS A 301 -29.54 -27.42 -37.51
CA LYS A 301 -30.15 -28.18 -36.40
C LYS A 301 -29.07 -28.91 -35.62
N GLY A 302 -28.53 -28.26 -34.58
CA GLY A 302 -27.81 -28.93 -33.50
C GLY A 302 -28.79 -29.71 -32.60
N ASP A 303 -28.30 -30.78 -31.97
CA ASP A 303 -29.13 -31.66 -31.13
C ASP A 303 -29.60 -30.95 -29.85
N LEU A 304 -30.92 -30.78 -29.73
CA LEU A 304 -31.56 -30.24 -28.53
C LEU A 304 -31.45 -31.24 -27.37
N ILE A 305 -30.81 -30.82 -26.27
CA ILE A 305 -30.63 -31.62 -25.05
C ILE A 305 -31.40 -31.03 -23.85
N VAL A 306 -31.57 -31.83 -22.80
CA VAL A 306 -32.11 -31.35 -21.51
C VAL A 306 -31.18 -30.26 -20.96
N GLY A 307 -31.75 -29.14 -20.52
CA GLY A 307 -31.03 -27.92 -20.17
C GLY A 307 -30.95 -26.87 -21.28
N SER A 308 -31.33 -27.18 -22.52
CA SER A 308 -31.34 -26.20 -23.61
C SER A 308 -32.40 -25.12 -23.38
N ASN A 309 -32.00 -23.85 -23.55
CA ASN A 309 -32.93 -22.73 -23.70
C ASN A 309 -33.57 -22.78 -25.09
N VAL A 310 -34.90 -22.70 -25.14
CA VAL A 310 -35.68 -22.84 -26.36
C VAL A 310 -36.81 -21.82 -26.46
N LYS A 311 -37.11 -21.44 -27.69
CA LYS A 311 -38.37 -20.79 -28.06
C LYS A 311 -39.34 -21.83 -28.62
N ILE A 312 -40.61 -21.73 -28.24
CA ILE A 312 -41.72 -22.54 -28.75
C ILE A 312 -42.87 -21.62 -29.16
N LEU A 313 -43.56 -21.97 -30.25
CA LEU A 313 -44.75 -21.24 -30.71
C LEU A 313 -46.01 -21.85 -30.08
N LEU A 314 -46.78 -21.06 -29.34
CA LEU A 314 -48.03 -21.46 -28.68
C LEU A 314 -49.10 -20.40 -28.98
N ASP A 315 -50.26 -20.82 -29.45
CA ASP A 315 -51.43 -19.96 -29.74
C ASP A 315 -51.11 -18.71 -30.61
N SER A 316 -50.11 -18.84 -31.49
CA SER A 316 -49.52 -17.79 -32.37
C SER A 316 -48.46 -16.87 -31.73
N ASP A 317 -48.20 -17.00 -30.44
CA ASP A 317 -47.19 -16.23 -29.69
C ASP A 317 -45.94 -17.06 -29.35
N ILE A 318 -44.77 -16.42 -29.44
CA ILE A 318 -43.48 -17.05 -29.15
C ILE A 318 -43.22 -17.01 -27.64
N HIS A 319 -43.10 -18.19 -27.04
CA HIS A 319 -42.83 -18.39 -25.63
C HIS A 319 -41.43 -18.97 -25.41
N TYR A 320 -40.76 -18.53 -24.34
CA TYR A 320 -39.39 -18.92 -24.00
C TYR A 320 -39.37 -19.80 -22.75
N GLY A 321 -38.43 -20.74 -22.71
CA GLY A 321 -38.24 -21.62 -21.55
C GLY A 321 -37.09 -22.60 -21.71
N ILE A 322 -36.95 -23.49 -20.73
CA ILE A 322 -35.84 -24.45 -20.60
C ILE A 322 -36.37 -25.87 -20.79
N ILE A 323 -35.74 -26.68 -21.64
CA ILE A 323 -36.04 -28.12 -21.73
C ILE A 323 -35.68 -28.80 -20.39
N ARG A 324 -36.67 -29.34 -19.68
CA ARG A 324 -36.49 -30.12 -18.45
C ARG A 324 -36.52 -31.63 -18.67
N TRP A 325 -37.10 -32.10 -19.76
CA TRP A 325 -37.19 -33.52 -20.09
C TRP A 325 -37.27 -33.73 -21.60
N ILE A 326 -36.69 -34.83 -22.10
CA ILE A 326 -36.85 -35.31 -23.48
C ILE A 326 -37.13 -36.81 -23.43
N GLY A 327 -38.10 -37.27 -24.23
CA GLY A 327 -38.38 -38.69 -24.41
C GLY A 327 -39.71 -38.96 -25.13
N SER A 328 -40.16 -40.21 -25.14
CA SER A 328 -41.46 -40.60 -25.70
C SER A 328 -42.40 -41.05 -24.58
N PRO A 329 -43.43 -40.27 -24.21
CA PRO A 329 -44.40 -40.66 -23.19
C PRO A 329 -45.19 -41.92 -23.58
N PRO A 330 -45.70 -42.71 -22.61
CA PRO A 330 -46.61 -43.82 -22.88
C PRO A 330 -47.83 -43.35 -23.71
N GLY A 331 -48.12 -44.07 -24.80
CA GLY A 331 -49.23 -43.76 -25.70
C GLY A 331 -48.97 -42.64 -26.73
N THR A 332 -47.72 -42.32 -27.04
CA THR A 332 -47.33 -41.52 -28.22
C THR A 332 -46.83 -42.44 -29.35
N SER A 333 -47.01 -42.05 -30.62
CA SER A 333 -46.57 -42.87 -31.76
C SER A 333 -45.06 -43.17 -31.72
N PRO A 334 -44.63 -44.43 -31.90
CA PRO A 334 -43.22 -44.80 -31.80
C PRO A 334 -42.38 -44.04 -32.83
N GLY A 335 -41.28 -43.43 -32.36
CA GLY A 335 -40.37 -42.63 -33.18
C GLY A 335 -40.51 -41.10 -33.04
N LYS A 336 -41.54 -40.58 -32.36
CA LYS A 336 -41.61 -39.15 -32.01
C LYS A 336 -41.05 -38.87 -30.61
N LEU A 337 -40.02 -38.02 -30.56
CA LEU A 337 -39.46 -37.45 -29.33
C LEU A 337 -40.26 -36.20 -28.94
N MET A 338 -40.68 -36.14 -27.68
CA MET A 338 -41.28 -34.96 -27.08
C MET A 338 -40.28 -34.28 -26.15
N ALA A 339 -40.32 -32.96 -26.10
CA ALA A 339 -39.62 -32.15 -25.12
C ALA A 339 -40.64 -31.53 -24.15
N ALA A 340 -40.30 -31.54 -22.86
CA ALA A 340 -41.04 -30.81 -21.84
C ALA A 340 -40.26 -29.54 -21.47
N VAL A 341 -40.87 -28.38 -21.71
CA VAL A 341 -40.28 -27.05 -21.56
C VAL A 341 -40.89 -26.38 -20.33
N GLU A 342 -40.06 -25.93 -19.39
CA GLU A 342 -40.45 -25.03 -18.32
C GLU A 342 -40.36 -23.58 -18.82
N LEU A 343 -41.50 -22.93 -18.98
CA LEU A 343 -41.62 -21.56 -19.49
C LEU A 343 -41.15 -20.51 -18.48
N ASP A 344 -40.60 -19.41 -19.01
CA ASP A 344 -40.19 -18.21 -18.27
C ASP A 344 -41.40 -17.44 -17.71
N ASN A 345 -42.54 -17.50 -18.41
CA ASN A 345 -43.83 -16.93 -18.00
C ASN A 345 -44.91 -18.02 -17.99
N GLY A 346 -45.95 -17.84 -17.15
CA GLY A 346 -47.06 -18.79 -17.09
C GLY A 346 -47.97 -18.70 -18.33
N HIS A 347 -48.40 -19.84 -18.85
CA HIS A 347 -49.32 -19.95 -19.98
C HIS A 347 -50.58 -20.75 -19.58
N PRO A 348 -51.80 -20.39 -20.03
CA PRO A 348 -53.03 -21.11 -19.64
C PRO A 348 -53.03 -22.62 -19.95
N LEU A 349 -52.32 -23.04 -21.01
CA LEU A 349 -52.15 -24.45 -21.37
C LEU A 349 -51.05 -25.18 -20.57
N GLY A 350 -50.35 -24.48 -19.68
CA GLY A 350 -49.23 -25.02 -18.92
C GLY A 350 -49.66 -25.91 -17.76
N THR A 351 -48.80 -26.86 -17.42
CA THR A 351 -48.95 -27.78 -16.27
C THR A 351 -47.94 -27.42 -15.17
N ASP A 352 -47.86 -28.24 -14.11
CA ASP A 352 -46.89 -28.13 -13.01
C ASP A 352 -45.70 -29.12 -13.15
N GLY A 353 -45.49 -29.66 -14.36
CA GLY A 353 -44.50 -30.71 -14.68
C GLY A 353 -45.11 -32.11 -14.87
N THR A 354 -46.44 -32.18 -14.97
CA THR A 354 -47.22 -33.42 -15.19
C THR A 354 -47.75 -33.52 -16.62
N TYR A 355 -47.80 -34.74 -17.17
CA TYR A 355 -48.38 -35.03 -18.48
C TYR A 355 -49.06 -36.40 -18.46
N LYS A 356 -50.37 -36.44 -18.77
CA LYS A 356 -51.23 -37.64 -18.67
C LYS A 356 -51.06 -38.37 -17.32
N ASP A 357 -51.25 -37.65 -16.22
CA ASP A 357 -51.14 -38.12 -14.83
C ASP A 357 -49.76 -38.66 -14.39
N VAL A 358 -48.74 -38.60 -15.26
CA VAL A 358 -47.35 -38.93 -14.94
C VAL A 358 -46.55 -37.65 -14.70
N ARG A 359 -45.80 -37.59 -13.60
CA ARG A 359 -44.91 -36.46 -13.29
C ARG A 359 -43.52 -36.67 -13.87
N TYR A 360 -43.04 -35.71 -14.65
CA TYR A 360 -41.70 -35.73 -15.26
C TYR A 360 -40.73 -34.77 -14.56
N PHE A 361 -41.23 -33.65 -14.04
CA PHE A 361 -40.49 -32.74 -13.16
C PHE A 361 -41.45 -31.96 -12.25
N HIS A 362 -40.93 -31.01 -11.48
CA HIS A 362 -41.73 -30.10 -10.66
C HIS A 362 -41.45 -28.66 -11.09
N CYS A 363 -42.49 -27.90 -11.38
CA CYS A 363 -42.43 -26.44 -11.54
C CYS A 363 -43.67 -25.79 -10.91
N ARG A 364 -43.78 -24.45 -10.98
CA ARG A 364 -45.05 -23.79 -10.59
C ARG A 364 -46.17 -24.19 -11.57
N PRO A 365 -47.45 -24.21 -11.15
CA PRO A 365 -48.58 -24.41 -12.05
C PRO A 365 -48.53 -23.44 -13.24
N TYR A 366 -49.07 -23.88 -14.38
CA TYR A 366 -49.12 -23.12 -15.63
C TYR A 366 -47.76 -22.84 -16.29
N ARG A 367 -46.68 -23.56 -15.96
CA ARG A 367 -45.33 -23.32 -16.55
C ARG A 367 -44.74 -24.46 -17.35
N ALA A 368 -45.21 -25.69 -17.24
CA ALA A 368 -44.68 -26.82 -18.02
C ALA A 368 -45.51 -27.12 -19.28
N ILE A 369 -44.89 -27.06 -20.46
CA ILE A 369 -45.50 -27.41 -21.74
C ILE A 369 -44.80 -28.63 -22.34
N PHE A 370 -45.58 -29.60 -22.81
CA PHE A 370 -45.08 -30.80 -23.50
C PHE A 370 -45.38 -30.69 -25.00
N THR A 371 -44.33 -30.63 -25.83
CA THR A 371 -44.45 -30.42 -27.28
C THR A 371 -43.52 -31.37 -28.04
N ASN A 372 -43.66 -31.44 -29.37
CA ASN A 372 -42.71 -32.14 -30.23
C ASN A 372 -41.35 -31.42 -30.17
N ILE A 373 -40.25 -32.16 -30.04
CA ILE A 373 -38.90 -31.56 -30.01
C ILE A 373 -38.60 -30.74 -31.27
N GLU A 374 -39.21 -31.09 -32.41
CA GLU A 374 -39.10 -30.33 -33.67
C GLU A 374 -39.74 -28.94 -33.63
N HIS A 375 -40.62 -28.67 -32.65
CA HIS A 375 -41.24 -27.36 -32.44
C HIS A 375 -40.45 -26.48 -31.46
N CYS A 376 -39.45 -27.06 -30.78
CA CYS A 376 -38.46 -26.31 -30.04
C CYS A 376 -37.39 -25.82 -31.03
N SER A 377 -37.03 -24.54 -30.93
CA SER A 377 -35.84 -23.99 -31.58
C SER A 377 -34.92 -23.44 -30.50
N HIS A 378 -33.61 -23.60 -30.66
CA HIS A 378 -32.65 -22.98 -29.74
C HIS A 378 -32.91 -21.46 -29.64
N TYR A 379 -32.84 -20.96 -28.41
CA TYR A 379 -32.94 -19.55 -28.11
C TYR A 379 -31.91 -19.21 -27.04
N GLU A 380 -30.84 -18.53 -27.42
CA GLU A 380 -29.92 -17.95 -26.45
C GLU A 380 -30.59 -16.71 -25.85
N ASN A 381 -31.08 -16.85 -24.62
CA ASN A 381 -31.71 -15.76 -23.88
C ASN A 381 -30.64 -14.78 -23.38
N THR A 382 -30.18 -13.92 -24.28
CA THR A 382 -29.25 -12.81 -24.02
C THR A 382 -29.93 -11.65 -23.26
N LYS A 383 -30.69 -11.97 -22.19
CA LYS A 383 -31.45 -10.99 -21.41
C LYS A 383 -31.69 -11.41 -19.94
N LEU A 384 -30.59 -11.55 -19.20
CA LEU A 384 -30.60 -11.24 -17.76
C LEU A 384 -29.44 -10.31 -17.37
N ASN A 385 -29.43 -9.13 -18.01
CA ASN A 385 -29.04 -7.86 -17.40
C ASN A 385 -29.32 -6.73 -18.40
N GLU A 386 -30.49 -6.11 -18.31
CA GLU A 386 -30.72 -4.83 -18.99
C GLU A 386 -29.93 -3.73 -18.27
N ARG A 387 -28.75 -3.42 -18.81
CA ARG A 387 -28.24 -2.05 -18.85
C ARG A 387 -28.31 -1.54 -20.30
N PRO A 388 -28.38 -0.22 -20.52
CA PRO A 388 -28.79 0.34 -21.80
C PRO A 388 -27.86 -0.06 -22.95
N ALA A 389 -28.42 -0.18 -24.15
CA ALA A 389 -27.69 -0.59 -25.35
C ALA A 389 -26.50 0.35 -25.65
N LEU A 390 -25.28 -0.13 -25.38
CA LEU A 390 -24.03 0.48 -25.83
C LEU A 390 -22.96 -0.58 -26.12
N ILE A 391 -22.47 -0.53 -27.36
CA ILE A 391 -21.17 -1.05 -27.87
C ILE A 391 -21.10 -2.57 -28.15
N ASN A 392 -20.68 -2.88 -29.39
CA ASN A 392 -20.42 -4.22 -29.91
C ASN A 392 -19.32 -4.94 -29.10
N ASN A 393 -19.63 -6.11 -28.53
CA ASN A 393 -18.69 -6.86 -27.69
C ASN A 393 -17.74 -7.80 -28.47
N ASP A 394 -17.94 -7.98 -29.78
CA ASP A 394 -17.10 -8.85 -30.62
C ASP A 394 -15.62 -8.41 -30.67
N ASN A 395 -15.35 -7.12 -30.41
CA ASN A 395 -14.02 -6.50 -30.49
C ASN A 395 -13.10 -6.76 -29.28
N PHE A 396 -13.55 -7.52 -28.27
CA PHE A 396 -12.79 -7.76 -27.03
C PHE A 396 -12.55 -9.25 -26.70
N GLY A 397 -13.22 -10.15 -27.42
CA GLY A 397 -13.13 -11.60 -27.22
C GLY A 397 -14.00 -12.15 -26.08
N ASN A 398 -14.18 -13.47 -26.09
CA ASN A 398 -15.17 -14.17 -25.27
C ASN A 398 -14.68 -14.52 -23.84
N MET A 399 -13.52 -14.02 -23.43
CA MET A 399 -12.98 -14.25 -22.08
C MET A 399 -13.77 -13.38 -21.07
N GLU A 400 -14.40 -13.99 -20.06
CA GLU A 400 -15.18 -13.23 -19.08
C GLU A 400 -14.28 -12.47 -18.09
N SER A 401 -14.54 -11.17 -17.93
CA SER A 401 -13.95 -10.32 -16.89
C SER A 401 -15.03 -9.95 -15.87
N SER A 402 -15.23 -10.82 -14.88
CA SER A 402 -16.21 -10.64 -13.80
C SER A 402 -15.83 -9.47 -12.89
N VAL A 403 -16.83 -8.76 -12.35
CA VAL A 403 -16.63 -7.76 -11.29
C VAL A 403 -16.41 -8.49 -9.97
N ILE A 404 -15.36 -8.12 -9.21
CA ILE A 404 -14.99 -8.78 -7.95
C ILE A 404 -14.97 -7.74 -6.84
N THR A 405 -15.91 -7.87 -5.90
CA THR A 405 -16.07 -6.98 -4.74
C THR A 405 -15.18 -7.41 -3.56
N GLY A 406 -15.00 -6.50 -2.60
CA GLY A 406 -14.22 -6.75 -1.38
C GLY A 406 -12.73 -6.47 -1.53
N ILE A 407 -11.93 -7.00 -0.61
CA ILE A 407 -10.47 -6.80 -0.55
C ILE A 407 -9.78 -8.01 -1.17
N VAL A 408 -9.06 -7.81 -2.28
CA VAL A 408 -8.17 -8.82 -2.87
C VAL A 408 -6.72 -8.37 -2.67
N ARG A 409 -5.93 -9.20 -1.98
CA ARG A 409 -4.49 -8.94 -1.76
C ARG A 409 -3.73 -9.00 -3.09
N PRO A 410 -2.59 -8.29 -3.22
CA PRO A 410 -1.69 -8.47 -4.36
C PRO A 410 -1.28 -9.93 -4.53
N ILE A 411 -0.95 -10.30 -5.75
CA ILE A 411 -0.44 -11.64 -6.06
C ILE A 411 0.91 -11.81 -5.37
N SER A 412 1.14 -12.95 -4.74
CA SER A 412 2.40 -13.29 -4.09
C SER A 412 2.83 -14.68 -4.51
N VAL A 413 3.83 -14.77 -5.37
CA VAL A 413 4.38 -16.04 -5.85
C VAL A 413 5.50 -16.48 -4.92
N LYS A 414 5.51 -17.77 -4.57
CA LYS A 414 6.60 -18.44 -3.85
C LYS A 414 7.05 -19.64 -4.66
N GLY A 415 8.09 -19.46 -5.46
CA GLY A 415 8.58 -20.45 -6.41
C GLY A 415 8.37 -19.98 -7.85
N ASP A 416 8.12 -20.94 -8.75
CA ASP A 416 8.16 -20.72 -10.19
C ASP A 416 6.97 -19.92 -10.73
N LEU A 417 7.27 -19.03 -11.68
CA LEU A 417 6.34 -18.16 -12.39
C LEU A 417 5.55 -18.86 -13.50
N GLU A 418 5.96 -20.06 -13.95
CA GLU A 418 5.26 -20.83 -14.99
C GLU A 418 3.75 -21.00 -14.73
N SER A 419 3.33 -21.00 -13.46
CA SER A 419 1.92 -21.15 -13.08
C SER A 419 1.06 -19.88 -13.26
N ILE A 420 1.67 -18.70 -13.31
CA ILE A 420 0.97 -17.41 -13.43
C ILE A 420 1.23 -16.66 -14.73
N CYS A 421 2.36 -16.94 -15.39
CA CYS A 421 2.73 -16.39 -16.68
C CYS A 421 2.04 -17.11 -17.87
N GLY A 422 2.21 -16.55 -19.06
CA GLY A 422 1.65 -17.02 -20.34
C GLY A 422 0.69 -16.01 -21.00
N LYS A 423 0.14 -16.40 -22.14
CA LYS A 423 -0.88 -15.63 -22.88
C LYS A 423 -2.19 -15.54 -22.11
N TYR A 424 -2.96 -14.48 -22.38
CA TYR A 424 -4.20 -14.13 -21.67
C TYR A 424 -3.97 -13.87 -20.18
N ARG A 425 -2.83 -13.26 -19.84
CA ARG A 425 -2.47 -12.84 -18.49
C ARG A 425 -2.16 -11.35 -18.45
N GLY A 426 -2.54 -10.68 -17.36
CA GLY A 426 -2.43 -9.23 -17.20
C GLY A 426 -3.62 -8.45 -17.76
N ILE A 427 -3.40 -7.18 -18.09
CA ILE A 427 -4.44 -6.27 -18.59
C ILE A 427 -4.46 -6.31 -20.12
N GLN A 428 -5.61 -6.60 -20.73
CA GLN A 428 -5.77 -6.56 -22.19
C GLN A 428 -5.75 -5.12 -22.71
N GLY A 429 -4.84 -4.81 -23.63
CA GLY A 429 -4.74 -3.49 -24.25
C GLY A 429 -5.69 -3.32 -25.44
N HIS A 430 -6.17 -2.09 -25.65
CA HIS A 430 -7.04 -1.70 -26.76
C HIS A 430 -6.89 -0.20 -27.08
N HIS A 431 -6.78 0.16 -28.36
CA HIS A 431 -6.69 1.55 -28.84
C HIS A 431 -5.70 2.42 -28.05
N ASN A 432 -4.40 2.16 -28.20
CA ASN A 432 -3.31 2.95 -27.60
C ASN A 432 -3.34 3.02 -26.05
N SER A 433 -3.95 2.05 -25.36
CA SER A 433 -4.04 2.00 -23.89
C SER A 433 -2.75 1.64 -23.16
N CYS A 434 -1.67 1.26 -23.84
CA CYS A 434 -0.50 0.64 -23.20
C CYS A 434 0.12 1.47 -22.06
N TYR A 435 0.11 2.81 -22.16
CA TYR A 435 0.53 3.72 -21.09
C TYR A 435 -0.26 3.49 -19.78
N LEU A 436 -1.55 3.22 -19.90
CA LEU A 436 -2.47 2.95 -18.78
C LEU A 436 -2.32 1.50 -18.31
N ASP A 437 -2.27 0.55 -19.24
CA ASP A 437 -2.20 -0.88 -18.93
C ASP A 437 -0.91 -1.22 -18.17
N ALA A 438 0.25 -0.79 -18.69
CA ALA A 438 1.56 -1.05 -18.08
C ALA A 438 1.70 -0.36 -16.72
N THR A 439 1.16 0.86 -16.56
CA THR A 439 1.22 1.60 -15.30
C THR A 439 0.30 0.98 -14.25
N LEU A 440 -0.95 0.66 -14.58
CA LEU A 440 -1.88 -0.03 -13.66
C LEU A 440 -1.35 -1.41 -13.26
N PHE A 441 -0.78 -2.16 -14.20
CA PHE A 441 -0.18 -3.46 -13.91
C PHE A 441 1.01 -3.31 -12.95
N SER A 442 1.87 -2.31 -13.15
CA SER A 442 3.02 -2.01 -12.27
C SER A 442 2.59 -1.59 -10.87
N MET A 443 1.57 -0.74 -10.75
CA MET A 443 1.08 -0.23 -9.46
C MET A 443 0.32 -1.27 -8.64
N PHE A 444 -0.46 -2.16 -9.25
CA PHE A 444 -1.48 -2.92 -8.50
C PHE A 444 -1.34 -4.45 -8.53
N THR A 445 -0.53 -5.05 -9.39
CA THR A 445 -0.54 -6.52 -9.55
C THR A 445 0.08 -7.26 -8.35
N PHE A 446 1.31 -6.91 -7.99
CA PHE A 446 2.12 -7.63 -6.99
C PHE A 446 2.46 -6.82 -5.74
N THR A 447 2.17 -5.51 -5.74
CA THR A 447 2.40 -4.62 -4.60
C THR A 447 1.10 -4.03 -4.04
N SER A 448 1.11 -3.73 -2.74
CA SER A 448 0.02 -3.08 -1.98
C SER A 448 0.29 -1.62 -1.65
N VAL A 449 1.44 -1.05 -2.04
CA VAL A 449 1.81 0.34 -1.71
C VAL A 449 0.71 1.34 -2.10
N PHE A 450 0.02 1.07 -3.20
CA PHE A 450 -1.02 1.92 -3.77
C PHE A 450 -2.45 1.54 -3.32
N ASP A 451 -2.64 0.53 -2.46
CA ASP A 451 -3.97 0.06 -2.07
C ASP A 451 -4.78 1.12 -1.33
N ASN A 452 -4.11 2.08 -0.68
CA ASN A 452 -4.76 3.25 -0.09
C ASN A 452 -5.59 4.06 -1.11
N LEU A 453 -5.21 4.07 -2.39
CA LEU A 453 -6.00 4.69 -3.47
C LEU A 453 -7.34 3.96 -3.70
N LEU A 454 -7.37 2.64 -3.43
CA LEU A 454 -8.52 1.75 -3.65
C LEU A 454 -9.49 1.73 -2.46
N PHE A 455 -9.03 2.08 -1.26
CA PHE A 455 -9.79 1.92 -0.02
C PHE A 455 -9.97 3.22 0.80
N ARG A 456 -9.32 4.33 0.44
CA ARG A 456 -9.57 5.64 1.08
C ARG A 456 -11.08 5.99 0.98
N PRO A 457 -11.74 6.37 2.09
CA PRO A 457 -13.12 6.84 2.03
C PRO A 457 -13.20 8.23 1.37
N PRO A 458 -14.33 8.58 0.72
CA PRO A 458 -14.55 9.93 0.19
C PRO A 458 -14.52 10.98 1.31
N ASN A 459 -14.06 12.18 0.98
CA ASN A 459 -14.03 13.36 1.84
C ASN A 459 -14.63 14.60 1.13
N GLU A 460 -14.82 15.70 1.85
CA GLU A 460 -15.48 16.93 1.34
C GLU A 460 -14.76 17.62 0.16
N LYS A 461 -13.50 17.28 -0.11
CA LYS A 461 -12.70 17.81 -1.23
C LYS A 461 -12.79 16.95 -2.49
N ASP A 462 -13.43 15.79 -2.44
CA ASP A 462 -13.47 14.84 -3.55
C ASP A 462 -14.61 15.14 -4.52
N CYS A 463 -14.44 14.76 -5.79
CA CYS A 463 -15.47 14.97 -6.81
C CYS A 463 -16.67 14.01 -6.63
N PRO A 464 -17.89 14.37 -7.10
CA PRO A 464 -19.07 13.51 -6.96
C PRO A 464 -18.93 12.11 -7.57
N GLN A 465 -18.03 11.94 -8.54
CA GLN A 465 -17.76 10.68 -9.23
C GLN A 465 -16.60 9.87 -8.60
N TYR A 466 -16.00 10.34 -7.50
CA TYR A 466 -14.89 9.68 -6.80
C TYR A 466 -15.19 8.20 -6.50
N GLU A 467 -16.34 7.91 -5.89
CA GLU A 467 -16.74 6.54 -5.56
C GLU A 467 -16.91 5.67 -6.81
N GLU A 468 -17.40 6.23 -7.92
CA GLU A 468 -17.54 5.48 -9.16
C GLU A 468 -16.17 5.12 -9.76
N VAL A 469 -15.24 6.08 -9.82
CA VAL A 469 -13.88 5.85 -10.33
C VAL A 469 -13.12 4.87 -9.45
N GLN A 470 -13.14 5.07 -8.12
CA GLN A 470 -12.50 4.16 -7.17
C GLN A 470 -13.10 2.74 -7.28
N ARG A 471 -14.42 2.61 -7.38
CA ARG A 471 -15.08 1.30 -7.55
C ARG A 471 -14.70 0.64 -8.87
N VAL A 472 -14.65 1.36 -9.99
CA VAL A 472 -14.23 0.79 -11.29
C VAL A 472 -12.78 0.30 -11.21
N LEU A 473 -11.88 1.14 -10.68
CA LEU A 473 -10.48 0.78 -10.49
C LEU A 473 -10.33 -0.45 -9.57
N ARG A 474 -10.98 -0.45 -8.41
CA ARG A 474 -10.90 -1.54 -7.43
C ARG A 474 -11.55 -2.83 -7.93
N GLU A 475 -12.83 -2.78 -8.30
CA GLU A 475 -13.69 -3.96 -8.42
C GLU A 475 -13.79 -4.50 -9.86
N GLU A 476 -13.53 -3.66 -10.86
CA GLU A 476 -13.58 -4.06 -12.28
C GLU A 476 -12.19 -4.24 -12.91
N ILE A 477 -11.12 -3.71 -12.29
CA ILE A 477 -9.74 -3.82 -12.79
C ILE A 477 -8.82 -4.54 -11.78
N VAL A 478 -8.53 -3.94 -10.62
CA VAL A 478 -7.49 -4.46 -9.71
C VAL A 478 -7.87 -5.80 -9.07
N ASN A 479 -9.09 -5.93 -8.54
CA ASN A 479 -9.54 -7.18 -7.93
C ASN A 479 -9.61 -8.35 -8.95
N PRO A 480 -10.14 -8.16 -10.18
CA PRO A 480 -10.04 -9.18 -11.23
C PRO A 480 -8.62 -9.48 -11.67
N LEU A 481 -7.74 -8.48 -11.79
CA LEU A 481 -6.32 -8.69 -12.10
C LEU A 481 -5.66 -9.58 -11.05
N ARG A 482 -5.84 -9.28 -9.76
CA ARG A 482 -5.24 -10.03 -8.65
C ARG A 482 -5.81 -11.44 -8.46
N LYS A 483 -7.09 -11.65 -8.77
CA LYS A 483 -7.78 -12.93 -8.52
C LYS A 483 -7.80 -13.87 -9.72
N ASN A 484 -8.01 -13.33 -10.92
CA ASN A 484 -8.18 -14.10 -12.16
C ASN A 484 -6.93 -14.04 -13.06
N MET A 485 -5.95 -13.20 -12.72
CA MET A 485 -4.76 -12.89 -13.54
C MET A 485 -5.09 -12.28 -14.91
N PHE A 486 -6.31 -11.76 -15.13
CA PHE A 486 -6.74 -11.21 -16.41
C PHE A 486 -7.79 -10.10 -16.23
N VAL A 487 -7.66 -9.02 -17.00
CA VAL A 487 -8.66 -7.95 -17.13
C VAL A 487 -8.94 -7.69 -18.61
N ARG A 488 -10.22 -7.68 -19.00
CA ARG A 488 -10.63 -7.38 -20.37
C ARG A 488 -10.67 -5.87 -20.62
N ALA A 489 -10.35 -5.45 -21.84
CA ALA A 489 -10.11 -4.04 -22.18
C ALA A 489 -11.34 -3.13 -22.06
N ASP A 490 -12.56 -3.69 -22.04
CA ASP A 490 -13.80 -2.93 -21.80
C ASP A 490 -13.83 -2.30 -20.40
N ARG A 491 -13.23 -2.96 -19.40
CA ARG A 491 -13.10 -2.42 -18.03
C ARG A 491 -12.15 -1.23 -17.98
N VAL A 492 -11.02 -1.34 -18.70
CA VAL A 492 -10.05 -0.26 -18.86
C VAL A 492 -10.65 0.90 -19.66
N MET A 493 -11.40 0.61 -20.73
CA MET A 493 -12.08 1.64 -21.54
C MET A 493 -13.15 2.39 -20.74
N LYS A 494 -13.85 1.70 -19.82
CA LYS A 494 -14.76 2.34 -18.88
C LYS A 494 -14.02 3.33 -17.96
N LEU A 495 -12.85 2.96 -17.44
CA LEU A 495 -12.00 3.89 -16.67
C LEU A 495 -11.56 5.07 -17.55
N ARG A 496 -11.00 4.84 -18.75
CA ARG A 496 -10.59 5.91 -19.69
C ARG A 496 -11.74 6.89 -19.97
N THR A 497 -12.96 6.38 -20.16
CA THR A 497 -14.17 7.18 -20.39
C THR A 497 -14.58 8.02 -19.18
N LEU A 498 -14.28 7.58 -17.95
CA LEU A 498 -14.48 8.38 -16.74
C LEU A 498 -13.38 9.45 -16.60
N LEU A 499 -12.11 9.08 -16.84
CA LEU A 499 -10.98 10.01 -16.78
C LEU A 499 -11.12 11.16 -17.81
N GLU A 500 -11.50 10.86 -19.06
CA GLU A 500 -11.79 11.84 -20.12
C GLU A 500 -12.88 12.85 -19.74
N LYS A 501 -13.86 12.46 -18.92
CA LYS A 501 -14.97 13.32 -18.48
C LYS A 501 -14.66 14.18 -17.26
N LEU A 502 -13.66 13.79 -16.48
CA LEU A 502 -13.40 14.33 -15.13
C LEU A 502 -12.05 15.06 -15.02
N SER A 503 -11.08 14.70 -15.86
CA SER A 503 -9.75 15.33 -15.90
C SER A 503 -9.68 16.44 -16.95
N SER A 504 -8.62 17.24 -16.88
CA SER A 504 -8.29 18.23 -17.92
C SER A 504 -7.65 17.64 -19.19
N VAL A 505 -7.42 16.32 -19.24
CA VAL A 505 -6.66 15.65 -20.32
C VAL A 505 -7.62 15.04 -21.34
N SER A 506 -7.63 15.59 -22.55
CA SER A 506 -8.42 15.10 -23.67
C SER A 506 -7.70 14.00 -24.47
N GLY A 507 -8.45 13.17 -25.20
CA GLY A 507 -7.92 12.09 -26.03
C GLY A 507 -7.53 10.84 -25.24
N LEU A 508 -7.79 10.79 -23.93
CA LEU A 508 -7.53 9.62 -23.08
C LEU A 508 -8.15 8.34 -23.64
N THR A 509 -9.29 8.41 -24.32
CA THR A 509 -10.02 7.26 -24.89
C THR A 509 -9.50 6.71 -26.22
N SER A 510 -8.65 7.45 -26.95
CA SER A 510 -8.21 7.09 -28.32
C SER A 510 -6.71 7.24 -28.58
N GLU A 511 -6.05 8.19 -27.91
CA GLU A 511 -4.65 8.54 -28.13
C GLU A 511 -3.72 7.80 -27.16
N GLU A 512 -2.45 7.66 -27.56
CA GLU A 512 -1.36 7.33 -26.64
C GLU A 512 -1.05 8.58 -25.79
N LYS A 513 -1.02 8.43 -24.46
CA LYS A 513 -0.66 9.49 -23.52
C LYS A 513 0.57 9.10 -22.71
N ASP A 514 1.09 10.07 -21.95
CA ASP A 514 2.18 9.81 -21.02
C ASP A 514 1.68 9.16 -19.72
N PRO A 515 2.37 8.15 -19.16
CA PRO A 515 2.14 7.68 -17.79
C PRO A 515 2.14 8.80 -16.74
N GLU A 516 2.90 9.88 -16.95
CA GLU A 516 2.93 11.06 -16.08
C GLU A 516 1.60 11.83 -16.07
N GLU A 517 1.04 12.10 -17.26
CA GLU A 517 -0.27 12.74 -17.43
C GLU A 517 -1.37 11.87 -16.81
N PHE A 518 -1.29 10.55 -16.99
CA PHE A 518 -2.22 9.60 -16.38
C PHE A 518 -2.11 9.59 -14.85
N LEU A 519 -0.91 9.47 -14.28
CA LEU A 519 -0.70 9.51 -12.83
C LEU A 519 -1.26 10.80 -12.24
N THR A 520 -0.99 11.95 -12.86
CA THR A 520 -1.53 13.24 -12.43
C THR A 520 -3.06 13.27 -12.51
N SER A 521 -3.65 12.78 -13.61
CA SER A 521 -5.11 12.77 -13.81
C SER A 521 -5.83 11.85 -12.82
N LEU A 522 -5.37 10.60 -12.64
CA LEU A 522 -6.00 9.65 -11.73
C LEU A 522 -5.70 9.98 -10.27
N VAL A 523 -4.43 10.10 -9.90
CA VAL A 523 -3.99 10.15 -8.50
C VAL A 523 -4.21 11.53 -7.89
N ALA A 524 -3.87 12.60 -8.63
CA ALA A 524 -3.97 13.97 -8.13
C ALA A 524 -5.37 14.57 -8.35
N GLN A 525 -5.87 14.60 -9.60
CA GLN A 525 -7.10 15.32 -9.92
C GLN A 525 -8.37 14.59 -9.45
N ILE A 526 -8.42 13.27 -9.59
CA ILE A 526 -9.66 12.50 -9.40
C ILE A 526 -9.70 11.76 -8.07
N LEU A 527 -8.63 11.02 -7.71
CA LEU A 527 -8.53 10.32 -6.44
C LEU A 527 -8.02 11.20 -5.30
N ASN A 528 -7.55 12.43 -5.59
CA ASN A 528 -7.15 13.44 -4.60
C ASN A 528 -6.32 12.81 -3.46
N ALA A 529 -5.29 12.08 -3.85
CA ALA A 529 -4.44 11.35 -2.92
C ALA A 529 -3.46 12.30 -2.20
N GLU A 530 -2.89 11.87 -1.08
CA GLU A 530 -1.73 12.57 -0.55
C GLU A 530 -0.55 12.43 -1.53
N PRO A 531 0.19 13.52 -1.82
CA PRO A 531 1.42 13.46 -2.59
C PRO A 531 2.42 12.45 -1.99
N PHE A 532 3.03 11.64 -2.86
CA PHE A 532 3.96 10.60 -2.43
C PHE A 532 5.31 11.17 -1.98
N LEU A 533 5.67 12.34 -2.50
CA LEU A 533 6.94 13.02 -2.27
C LEU A 533 6.68 14.44 -1.75
N LYS A 534 7.35 14.80 -0.64
CA LYS A 534 7.39 16.15 -0.08
C LYS A 534 8.82 16.65 -0.13
N LEU A 535 9.07 17.73 -0.87
CA LEU A 535 10.41 18.26 -1.09
C LEU A 535 10.73 19.40 -0.11
N SER A 536 12.01 19.55 0.24
CA SER A 536 12.52 20.68 1.04
C SER A 536 12.29 22.04 0.36
N SER A 537 12.12 22.07 -0.97
CA SER A 537 11.69 23.25 -1.74
C SER A 537 10.26 23.74 -1.41
N GLY A 538 9.49 22.96 -0.65
CA GLY A 538 8.07 23.24 -0.37
C GLY A 538 7.12 22.75 -1.48
N GLN A 539 7.63 22.03 -2.48
CA GLN A 539 6.83 21.40 -3.51
C GLN A 539 6.43 19.97 -3.12
N ASP A 540 5.22 19.59 -3.49
CA ASP A 540 4.67 18.26 -3.32
C ASP A 540 4.49 17.59 -4.71
N ALA A 541 4.81 16.30 -4.83
CA ALA A 541 4.78 15.57 -6.10
C ALA A 541 4.40 14.09 -5.95
N TYR A 542 4.03 13.45 -7.06
CA TYR A 542 3.71 12.02 -7.15
C TYR A 542 4.82 11.19 -7.81
N HIS A 543 5.74 11.84 -8.51
CA HIS A 543 6.92 11.26 -9.13
C HIS A 543 8.07 12.29 -9.10
N TYR A 544 9.29 11.84 -9.37
CA TYR A 544 10.46 12.69 -9.49
C TYR A 544 11.11 12.53 -10.86
N GLN A 545 11.17 13.61 -11.63
CA GLN A 545 11.95 13.67 -12.87
C GLN A 545 13.43 13.85 -12.55
N LEU A 546 14.29 13.02 -13.13
CA LEU A 546 15.74 13.18 -13.05
C LEU A 546 16.20 14.37 -13.90
N PHE A 547 16.84 15.34 -13.25
CA PHE A 547 17.48 16.51 -13.84
C PHE A 547 19.00 16.41 -13.66
N VAL A 548 19.65 15.78 -14.62
CA VAL A 548 21.10 15.55 -14.61
C VAL A 548 21.75 16.17 -15.83
N GLU A 549 22.99 16.61 -15.67
CA GLU A 549 23.86 16.96 -16.81
C GLU A 549 24.53 15.68 -17.33
N LYS A 550 24.69 15.56 -18.64
CA LYS A 550 25.26 14.38 -19.26
C LYS A 550 26.77 14.31 -19.02
N ASP A 551 27.22 13.26 -18.34
CA ASP A 551 28.64 12.93 -18.24
C ASP A 551 29.03 12.01 -19.40
N ASP A 552 29.86 12.50 -20.32
CA ASP A 552 30.36 11.75 -21.47
C ASP A 552 31.34 10.61 -21.09
N HIS A 553 31.81 10.56 -19.83
CA HIS A 553 32.60 9.45 -19.32
C HIS A 553 31.74 8.31 -18.75
N LEU A 554 30.45 8.54 -18.49
CA LEU A 554 29.54 7.60 -17.85
C LEU A 554 28.63 6.90 -18.87
N ASN A 555 29.09 5.76 -19.41
CA ASN A 555 28.38 5.01 -20.45
C ASN A 555 27.16 4.21 -19.95
N LEU A 556 27.18 3.79 -18.68
CA LEU A 556 26.13 3.01 -18.02
C LEU A 556 25.90 3.57 -16.60
N PRO A 557 25.19 4.69 -16.45
CA PRO A 557 24.79 5.17 -15.14
C PRO A 557 23.79 4.22 -14.48
N THR A 558 23.90 4.10 -13.15
CA THR A 558 22.86 3.51 -12.30
C THR A 558 21.81 4.56 -11.92
N VAL A 559 20.58 4.13 -11.60
CA VAL A 559 19.53 5.06 -11.12
C VAL A 559 19.94 5.75 -9.81
N GLN A 560 20.66 5.06 -8.91
CA GLN A 560 21.27 5.67 -7.72
C GLN A 560 22.12 6.90 -8.07
N GLN A 561 23.11 6.74 -8.96
CA GLN A 561 24.02 7.83 -9.36
C GLN A 561 23.28 9.02 -9.98
N LEU A 562 22.29 8.77 -10.84
CA LEU A 562 21.52 9.83 -11.47
C LEU A 562 20.62 10.56 -10.45
N LEU A 563 20.01 9.83 -9.52
CA LEU A 563 19.18 10.41 -8.45
C LEU A 563 20.02 11.31 -7.54
N GLU A 564 21.18 10.82 -7.11
CA GLU A 564 22.13 11.54 -6.28
C GLU A 564 22.64 12.82 -6.95
N GLN A 565 23.07 12.73 -8.21
CA GLN A 565 23.48 13.89 -9.01
C GLN A 565 22.33 14.89 -9.16
N SER A 566 21.11 14.42 -9.45
CA SER A 566 19.92 15.26 -9.61
C SER A 566 19.58 16.02 -8.33
N PHE A 567 19.60 15.36 -7.17
CA PHE A 567 19.38 15.99 -5.86
C PHE A 567 20.51 16.95 -5.46
N LEU A 568 21.76 16.63 -5.77
CA LEU A 568 22.91 17.49 -5.51
C LEU A 568 22.81 18.82 -6.29
N THR A 569 22.59 18.74 -7.60
CA THR A 569 22.51 19.88 -8.53
C THR A 569 21.30 20.76 -8.23
N SER A 570 20.13 20.16 -7.97
CA SER A 570 18.90 20.92 -7.67
C SER A 570 18.81 21.44 -6.23
N ASN A 571 19.71 21.00 -5.32
CA ASN A 571 19.73 21.40 -3.90
C ASN A 571 18.40 21.13 -3.16
N ILE A 572 17.73 20.03 -3.49
CA ILE A 572 16.51 19.59 -2.80
C ILE A 572 16.81 18.36 -1.93
N ARG A 573 15.90 18.07 -0.99
CA ARG A 573 15.89 16.88 -0.13
C ARG A 573 14.46 16.37 0.02
N LEU A 574 14.30 15.09 0.35
CA LEU A 574 13.01 14.51 0.76
C LEU A 574 12.75 14.82 2.24
N LYS A 575 11.59 15.36 2.60
CA LYS A 575 11.25 15.70 4.00
C LYS A 575 11.04 14.49 4.90
N GLU A 576 10.63 13.36 4.31
CA GLU A 576 10.35 12.11 5.01
C GLU A 576 10.65 10.93 4.09
N VAL A 577 10.77 9.72 4.65
CA VAL A 577 10.91 8.48 3.86
C VAL A 577 9.61 8.22 3.10
N PRO A 578 9.60 8.24 1.76
CA PRO A 578 8.37 8.03 1.01
C PRO A 578 8.00 6.54 1.01
N SER A 579 6.69 6.23 1.15
CA SER A 579 6.19 4.86 1.01
C SER A 579 6.39 4.32 -0.41
N CYS A 580 6.30 5.23 -1.41
CA CYS A 580 6.59 4.99 -2.81
C CYS A 580 7.45 6.12 -3.39
N LEU A 581 8.48 5.77 -4.16
CA LEU A 581 9.24 6.72 -4.97
C LEU A 581 9.17 6.30 -6.44
N ILE A 582 8.46 7.07 -7.26
CA ILE A 582 8.42 6.90 -8.71
C ILE A 582 9.46 7.85 -9.32
N ILE A 583 10.44 7.31 -10.05
CA ILE A 583 11.53 8.07 -10.68
C ILE A 583 11.39 7.97 -12.20
N GLN A 584 11.28 9.12 -12.87
CA GLN A 584 11.18 9.24 -14.32
C GLN A 584 12.58 9.50 -14.89
N MET A 585 12.95 8.72 -15.92
CA MET A 585 14.30 8.72 -16.51
C MET A 585 14.56 10.01 -17.31
N PRO A 586 15.83 10.45 -17.46
CA PRO A 586 16.16 11.69 -18.19
C PRO A 586 15.97 11.50 -19.72
N ARG A 587 14.75 11.77 -20.18
CA ARG A 587 14.30 11.71 -21.58
C ARG A 587 13.69 13.04 -21.98
N PHE A 588 13.80 13.39 -23.25
CA PHE A 588 13.23 14.62 -23.80
C PHE A 588 12.41 14.29 -25.06
N GLY A 589 11.09 14.19 -24.89
CA GLY A 589 10.19 13.71 -25.94
C GLY A 589 10.43 12.24 -26.33
N LYS A 590 9.88 11.81 -27.48
CA LYS A 590 9.84 10.40 -27.87
C LYS A 590 11.17 9.81 -28.36
N SER A 591 12.12 10.63 -28.82
CA SER A 591 13.34 10.17 -29.51
C SER A 591 14.64 10.41 -28.74
N PHE A 592 14.69 11.37 -27.82
CA PHE A 592 15.93 11.70 -27.12
C PHE A 592 15.99 11.03 -25.74
N LYS A 593 16.93 10.09 -25.61
CA LYS A 593 17.37 9.50 -24.34
C LYS A 593 18.72 10.11 -23.98
N MET A 594 18.88 10.67 -22.78
CA MET A 594 20.16 11.30 -22.39
C MET A 594 21.31 10.28 -22.32
N TYR A 595 21.00 9.08 -21.82
CA TYR A 595 21.90 7.92 -21.81
C TYR A 595 21.26 6.78 -22.61
N GLN A 596 22.07 6.03 -23.36
CA GLN A 596 21.59 4.93 -24.21
C GLN A 596 21.25 3.66 -23.41
N LYS A 597 21.91 3.48 -22.26
CA LYS A 597 21.63 2.45 -21.27
C LYS A 597 21.60 3.11 -19.89
N ILE A 598 20.65 2.74 -19.05
CA ILE A 598 20.59 3.07 -17.62
C ILE A 598 20.35 1.76 -16.88
N GLN A 599 21.08 1.51 -15.79
CA GLN A 599 20.88 0.33 -14.95
C GLN A 599 19.95 0.69 -13.77
N PRO A 600 18.72 0.14 -13.69
CA PRO A 600 17.89 0.24 -12.50
C PRO A 600 18.62 -0.31 -11.27
N THR A 601 18.54 0.39 -10.15
CA THR A 601 19.13 -0.07 -8.89
C THR A 601 18.13 -0.98 -8.19
N LEU A 602 18.51 -2.18 -7.73
CA LEU A 602 17.58 -3.09 -7.04
C LEU A 602 17.17 -2.61 -5.64
N LEU A 603 18.14 -2.07 -4.89
CA LEU A 603 17.97 -1.48 -3.57
C LEU A 603 18.55 -0.06 -3.60
N LEU A 604 17.66 0.92 -3.65
CA LEU A 604 18.00 2.34 -3.75
C LEU A 604 18.25 2.90 -2.35
N ASP A 605 19.44 3.45 -2.12
CA ASP A 605 19.80 4.07 -0.84
C ASP A 605 19.32 5.52 -0.83
N VAL A 606 18.37 5.82 0.05
CA VAL A 606 17.77 7.16 0.15
C VAL A 606 18.29 7.94 1.36
N THR A 607 19.21 7.36 2.16
CA THR A 607 19.67 7.94 3.44
C THR A 607 20.18 9.37 3.29
N ASP A 608 21.00 9.61 2.27
CA ASP A 608 21.70 10.88 2.09
C ASP A 608 20.87 11.93 1.31
N ILE A 609 19.74 11.55 0.70
CA ILE A 609 18.80 12.49 0.04
C ILE A 609 17.67 12.97 0.96
N ILE A 610 17.48 12.35 2.12
CA ILE A 610 16.48 12.78 3.11
C ILE A 610 17.01 13.98 3.93
N GLU A 611 16.10 14.89 4.26
CA GLU A 611 16.31 16.06 5.12
C GLU A 611 16.43 15.62 6.58
N ASP A 612 17.39 16.19 7.31
CA ASP A 612 17.68 15.90 8.73
C ASP A 612 17.92 14.41 9.09
N SER A 613 18.10 13.55 8.08
CA SER A 613 18.52 12.15 8.22
C SER A 613 19.94 12.05 8.79
N PRO A 614 20.22 11.15 9.77
CA PRO A 614 21.56 10.95 10.29
C PRO A 614 22.45 10.33 9.21
N ARG A 615 23.59 10.98 8.92
CA ARG A 615 24.53 10.51 7.87
C ARG A 615 25.81 9.95 8.45
N GLN A 616 26.43 9.05 7.69
CA GLN A 616 27.72 8.47 8.05
C GLN A 616 28.85 9.34 7.48
N CYS A 617 29.87 9.61 8.29
CA CYS A 617 31.07 10.29 7.83
C CYS A 617 31.91 9.35 6.97
N THR A 618 32.06 9.70 5.69
CA THR A 618 32.78 8.90 4.66
C THR A 618 34.21 8.50 5.09
N VAL A 619 34.89 9.30 5.92
CA VAL A 619 36.28 9.07 6.35
C VAL A 619 36.40 8.12 7.55
N CYS A 620 35.43 8.09 8.46
CA CYS A 620 35.59 7.41 9.76
C CYS A 620 34.41 6.53 10.22
N GLY A 621 33.32 6.46 9.44
CA GLY A 621 32.17 5.62 9.75
C GLY A 621 31.29 6.10 10.92
N LYS A 622 31.66 7.19 11.60
CA LYS A 622 30.86 7.80 12.68
C LYS A 622 29.82 8.77 12.13
N LEU A 623 28.84 9.16 12.96
CA LEU A 623 27.86 10.21 12.63
C LEU A 623 28.54 11.49 12.08
N ALA A 624 28.00 12.01 10.98
CA ALA A 624 28.40 13.27 10.36
C ALA A 624 27.61 14.44 10.94
N GLU A 625 28.28 15.58 11.11
CA GLU A 625 27.70 16.84 11.61
C GLU A 625 27.68 17.92 10.52
N PHE A 626 28.39 17.70 9.41
CA PHE A 626 28.58 18.66 8.32
C PHE A 626 28.45 17.97 6.96
N GLU A 627 27.90 18.70 5.98
CA GLU A 627 27.94 18.36 4.56
C GLU A 627 28.80 19.39 3.80
N CYS A 628 29.61 18.95 2.84
CA CYS A 628 30.34 19.83 1.93
C CYS A 628 30.14 19.34 0.49
N LYS A 629 29.31 20.05 -0.27
CA LYS A 629 28.92 19.64 -1.64
C LYS A 629 30.09 19.58 -2.61
N GLU A 630 31.04 20.51 -2.48
CA GLU A 630 32.22 20.59 -3.34
C GLU A 630 33.19 19.40 -3.15
N CYS A 631 33.04 18.64 -2.05
CA CYS A 631 33.75 17.37 -1.85
C CYS A 631 33.12 16.16 -2.56
N TYR A 632 32.01 16.33 -3.30
CA TYR A 632 31.33 15.24 -4.01
C TYR A 632 32.28 14.48 -4.94
N GLY A 633 32.29 13.15 -4.84
CA GLY A 633 33.15 12.26 -5.60
C GLY A 633 34.64 12.32 -5.25
N GLN A 634 35.06 13.15 -4.27
CA GLN A 634 36.48 13.32 -3.96
C GLN A 634 37.00 12.50 -2.78
N CYS A 635 36.10 11.94 -1.95
CA CYS A 635 36.45 11.17 -0.74
C CYS A 635 35.70 9.83 -0.63
N GLY A 636 34.81 9.53 -1.57
CA GLY A 636 33.94 8.35 -1.62
C GLY A 636 33.13 8.36 -2.92
N VAL A 637 32.18 7.45 -3.07
CA VAL A 637 31.26 7.40 -4.22
C VAL A 637 29.96 8.11 -3.84
N GLY A 638 29.32 8.81 -4.77
CA GLY A 638 27.95 9.29 -4.55
C GLY A 638 27.76 10.32 -3.42
N LEU A 639 26.54 10.44 -2.90
CA LEU A 639 26.18 11.45 -1.90
C LEU A 639 26.72 11.19 -0.48
N GLU A 640 27.14 9.98 -0.14
CA GLU A 640 27.84 9.72 1.12
C GLU A 640 29.19 10.47 1.19
N SER A 641 29.82 10.73 0.04
CA SER A 641 31.13 11.38 -0.07
C SER A 641 31.17 12.84 0.43
N ILE A 642 30.00 13.48 0.59
CA ILE A 642 29.89 14.87 1.07
C ILE A 642 29.73 14.98 2.59
N ALA A 643 29.56 13.87 3.33
CA ALA A 643 29.24 13.86 4.76
C ALA A 643 30.48 13.68 5.67
N PHE A 644 30.65 14.58 6.66
CA PHE A 644 31.81 14.61 7.55
C PHE A 644 31.44 14.86 9.02
N CYS A 645 32.16 14.20 9.95
CA CYS A 645 32.26 14.68 11.33
C CYS A 645 33.30 15.81 11.40
N LEU A 646 33.23 16.66 12.44
CA LEU A 646 34.08 17.86 12.57
C LEU A 646 35.58 17.57 12.37
N GLN A 647 36.10 16.54 13.03
CA GLN A 647 37.52 16.17 12.97
C GLN A 647 37.97 15.69 11.58
N CYS A 648 37.09 15.04 10.82
CA CYS A 648 37.40 14.58 9.47
C CYS A 648 37.24 15.70 8.46
N LEU A 649 36.24 16.57 8.63
CA LEU A 649 36.07 17.78 7.84
C LEU A 649 37.35 18.63 7.86
N GLU A 650 37.86 18.98 9.04
CA GLU A 650 39.10 19.75 9.18
C GLU A 650 40.30 19.09 8.48
N LYS A 651 40.46 17.76 8.62
CA LYS A 651 41.57 17.03 7.99
C LYS A 651 41.47 17.05 6.47
N VAL A 652 40.26 16.87 5.93
CA VAL A 652 39.98 16.89 4.48
C VAL A 652 40.20 18.27 3.88
N HIS A 653 39.80 19.34 4.59
CA HIS A 653 39.86 20.73 4.10
C HIS A 653 41.21 21.42 4.33
N ARG A 654 42.17 20.78 5.02
CA ARG A 654 43.58 21.21 5.05
C ARG A 654 44.31 21.00 3.71
N HIS A 655 43.73 20.24 2.78
CA HIS A 655 44.31 20.03 1.45
C HIS A 655 44.12 21.28 0.58
N GLU A 656 45.17 21.76 -0.09
CA GLU A 656 45.19 23.04 -0.84
C GLU A 656 44.04 23.20 -1.84
N ARG A 657 43.59 22.10 -2.47
CA ARG A 657 42.45 22.11 -3.41
C ARG A 657 41.06 22.27 -2.77
N ARG A 658 40.97 22.26 -1.43
CA ARG A 658 39.71 22.20 -0.65
C ARG A 658 39.59 23.29 0.42
N THR A 659 40.59 24.16 0.56
CA THR A 659 40.61 25.22 1.58
C THR A 659 39.51 26.27 1.37
N ASN A 660 38.99 26.36 0.14
CA ASN A 660 38.01 27.37 -0.28
C ASN A 660 36.58 26.82 -0.31
N HIS A 661 36.36 25.55 0.00
CA HIS A 661 35.01 24.99 0.04
C HIS A 661 34.22 25.56 1.23
N GLU A 662 32.88 25.56 1.13
CA GLU A 662 31.98 26.01 2.20
C GLU A 662 31.17 24.83 2.80
N PRO A 663 31.62 24.24 3.94
CA PRO A 663 30.85 23.22 4.65
C PRO A 663 29.62 23.81 5.35
N LYS A 664 28.48 23.16 5.16
CA LYS A 664 27.22 23.46 5.85
C LYS A 664 27.03 22.50 7.03
N LYS A 665 26.55 22.99 8.16
CA LYS A 665 26.17 22.14 9.30
C LYS A 665 24.87 21.39 9.01
N LEU A 666 24.83 20.10 9.32
CA LEU A 666 23.63 19.27 9.27
C LEU A 666 22.83 19.44 10.57
N ASN A 667 21.50 19.43 10.47
CA ASN A 667 20.67 19.16 11.64
C ASN A 667 20.69 17.66 11.87
N VAL A 668 21.03 17.22 13.08
CA VAL A 668 20.99 15.81 13.45
C VAL A 668 20.03 15.68 14.64
N PRO A 669 19.00 14.81 14.55
CA PRO A 669 18.09 14.58 15.66
C PRO A 669 18.85 14.15 16.92
N MET A 670 18.43 14.69 18.08
CA MET A 670 19.16 14.54 19.35
C MET A 670 19.35 13.06 19.75
N GLU A 671 18.39 12.21 19.39
CA GLU A 671 18.42 10.76 19.59
C GLU A 671 19.63 10.07 18.93
N PHE A 672 19.99 10.44 17.69
CA PHE A 672 21.17 9.90 17.00
C PHE A 672 22.48 10.45 17.56
N THR A 673 22.47 11.71 18.01
CA THR A 673 23.61 12.32 18.71
C THR A 673 23.94 11.58 20.02
N ILE A 674 22.92 11.07 20.74
CA ILE A 674 23.08 10.30 21.98
C ILE A 674 23.54 8.86 21.71
N LEU A 675 23.14 8.26 20.58
CA LEU A 675 23.43 6.85 20.24
C LEU A 675 24.72 6.65 19.41
N GLN A 676 25.43 7.72 19.06
CA GLN A 676 26.63 7.75 18.20
C GLN A 676 27.75 6.77 18.61
N GLU A 677 27.87 6.42 19.88
CA GLU A 677 28.91 5.50 20.39
C GLU A 677 28.47 4.02 20.47
N HIS A 678 27.20 3.71 20.24
CA HIS A 678 26.62 2.39 20.52
C HIS A 678 25.88 1.74 19.34
N CYS A 679 25.45 2.52 18.34
CA CYS A 679 24.82 2.01 17.13
C CYS A 679 25.51 2.56 15.88
N PRO A 680 25.64 1.77 14.79
CA PRO A 680 25.97 2.32 13.48
C PRO A 680 24.84 3.26 13.02
N VAL A 681 25.18 4.24 12.18
CA VAL A 681 24.18 5.11 11.54
C VAL A 681 23.28 4.24 10.64
N PRO A 682 21.95 4.26 10.82
CA PRO A 682 21.05 3.46 9.99
C PRO A 682 21.04 4.00 8.56
N ARG A 683 21.06 3.08 7.59
CA ARG A 683 20.83 3.37 6.16
C ARG A 683 19.40 2.99 5.80
N LEU A 684 18.76 3.78 4.95
CA LEU A 684 17.37 3.69 4.57
C LEU A 684 17.28 3.29 3.09
N TYR A 685 16.64 2.16 2.81
CA TYR A 685 16.58 1.56 1.48
C TYR A 685 15.15 1.47 0.96
N LEU A 686 14.98 1.71 -0.34
CA LEU A 686 13.75 1.40 -1.07
C LEU A 686 14.02 0.27 -2.07
N GLU A 687 13.10 -0.69 -2.16
CA GLU A 687 13.19 -1.82 -3.06
C GLU A 687 12.55 -1.48 -4.42
N LEU A 688 13.22 -1.79 -5.53
CA LEU A 688 12.63 -1.68 -6.87
C LEU A 688 11.49 -2.69 -7.03
N SER A 689 10.27 -2.20 -7.27
CA SER A 689 9.07 -3.01 -7.44
C SER A 689 8.65 -3.16 -8.91
N ALA A 690 8.88 -2.14 -9.73
CA ALA A 690 8.54 -2.16 -11.15
C ALA A 690 9.42 -1.23 -11.99
N VAL A 691 9.58 -1.55 -13.28
CA VAL A 691 10.13 -0.66 -14.31
C VAL A 691 9.17 -0.62 -15.48
N VAL A 692 8.61 0.56 -15.77
CA VAL A 692 7.86 0.82 -17.01
C VAL A 692 8.86 1.22 -18.09
N CYS A 693 8.78 0.62 -19.27
CA CYS A 693 9.68 0.88 -20.39
C CYS A 693 8.92 1.36 -21.65
N ILE A 694 9.56 2.21 -22.45
CA ILE A 694 9.13 2.62 -23.79
C ILE A 694 10.34 2.75 -24.74
N GLU A 695 10.24 2.10 -25.89
CA GLU A 695 11.21 2.22 -26.99
C GLU A 695 10.86 3.39 -27.93
N THR A 696 9.60 3.46 -28.38
CA THR A 696 9.10 4.46 -29.34
C THR A 696 7.69 4.95 -29.01
N SER A 697 6.70 4.05 -28.97
CA SER A 697 5.28 4.37 -28.80
C SER A 697 4.45 3.22 -28.19
N HIS A 698 5.10 2.32 -27.44
CA HIS A 698 4.44 1.19 -26.79
C HIS A 698 5.06 0.95 -25.42
N TYR A 699 4.23 1.09 -24.39
CA TYR A 699 4.62 0.90 -23.00
C TYR A 699 4.47 -0.57 -22.59
N VAL A 700 5.52 -1.08 -21.96
CA VAL A 700 5.59 -2.42 -21.37
C VAL A 700 6.12 -2.30 -19.95
N SER A 701 5.96 -3.33 -19.11
CA SER A 701 6.52 -3.28 -17.76
C SER A 701 7.21 -4.55 -17.30
N PHE A 702 8.24 -4.37 -16.49
CA PHE A 702 8.86 -5.42 -15.69
C PHE A 702 8.41 -5.23 -14.25
N VAL A 703 7.89 -6.27 -13.61
CA VAL A 703 7.35 -6.18 -12.25
C VAL A 703 7.85 -7.33 -11.38
N LYS A 704 8.18 -7.00 -10.13
CA LYS A 704 8.64 -7.95 -9.12
C LYS A 704 7.46 -8.73 -8.55
N CYS A 705 7.47 -10.06 -8.64
CA CYS A 705 6.31 -10.91 -8.35
C CYS A 705 6.15 -11.33 -6.88
N GLY A 706 6.87 -10.67 -5.96
CA GLY A 706 6.83 -10.92 -4.53
C GLY A 706 7.78 -10.04 -3.73
N PRO A 707 7.76 -10.12 -2.39
CA PRO A 707 8.63 -9.35 -1.51
C PRO A 707 10.02 -9.98 -1.33
N GLY A 708 11.05 -9.15 -1.20
CA GLY A 708 12.42 -9.56 -0.88
C GLY A 708 13.33 -9.75 -2.11
N SER A 709 14.64 -9.77 -1.90
CA SER A 709 15.66 -9.82 -2.97
C SER A 709 15.42 -10.93 -4.00
N GLU A 710 15.15 -12.14 -3.52
CA GLU A 710 15.01 -13.36 -4.33
C GLU A 710 13.65 -13.50 -5.05
N ALA A 711 12.76 -12.52 -4.96
CA ALA A 711 11.46 -12.62 -5.61
C ALA A 711 11.62 -12.55 -7.15
N PRO A 712 10.97 -13.46 -7.90
CA PRO A 712 11.15 -13.55 -9.34
C PRO A 712 10.46 -12.37 -10.04
N TRP A 713 10.88 -12.08 -11.27
CA TRP A 713 10.38 -10.97 -12.09
C TRP A 713 9.59 -11.47 -13.30
N CYS A 714 8.55 -10.74 -13.69
CA CYS A 714 7.87 -10.94 -14.96
C CYS A 714 7.93 -9.70 -15.85
N PHE A 715 8.09 -9.93 -17.15
CA PHE A 715 7.74 -8.98 -18.20
C PHE A 715 6.23 -9.05 -18.48
N PHE A 716 5.62 -7.90 -18.79
CA PHE A 716 4.21 -7.77 -19.18
C PHE A 716 4.08 -6.84 -20.38
N ASP A 717 3.31 -7.31 -21.36
CA ASP A 717 2.89 -6.55 -22.53
C ASP A 717 1.37 -6.72 -22.74
N SER A 718 0.64 -5.60 -22.81
CA SER A 718 -0.82 -5.59 -22.96
C SER A 718 -1.29 -5.89 -24.38
N MET A 719 -0.39 -5.86 -25.37
CA MET A 719 -0.66 -6.04 -26.80
C MET A 719 0.35 -7.00 -27.47
N ALA A 720 0.88 -7.97 -26.73
CA ALA A 720 1.90 -8.94 -27.16
C ALA A 720 1.54 -9.72 -28.44
N ASP A 721 0.24 -10.03 -28.63
CA ASP A 721 -0.27 -10.77 -29.78
C ASP A 721 -1.67 -10.23 -30.15
N ARG A 722 -2.19 -10.54 -31.34
CA ARG A 722 -3.49 -10.07 -31.84
C ARG A 722 -4.25 -11.17 -32.56
N LYS A 723 -5.51 -11.37 -32.18
CA LYS A 723 -6.42 -12.29 -32.86
C LYS A 723 -7.40 -11.53 -33.74
N GLY A 724 -7.33 -11.79 -35.06
CA GLY A 724 -8.20 -11.17 -36.05
C GLY A 724 -7.72 -9.79 -36.51
N GLU A 725 -8.36 -9.29 -37.58
CA GLU A 725 -7.93 -8.08 -38.28
C GLU A 725 -8.64 -6.82 -37.74
N GLN A 726 -9.60 -6.25 -38.48
CA GLN A 726 -10.26 -4.99 -38.13
C GLN A 726 -11.13 -5.09 -36.87
N ASN A 727 -11.95 -6.14 -36.76
CA ASN A 727 -12.72 -6.48 -35.55
C ASN A 727 -11.93 -7.42 -34.61
N GLY A 728 -10.60 -7.41 -34.72
CA GLY A 728 -9.71 -8.21 -33.90
C GLY A 728 -9.48 -7.61 -32.51
N TYR A 729 -9.02 -8.46 -31.59
CA TYR A 729 -8.68 -8.08 -30.22
C TYR A 729 -7.23 -8.46 -29.88
N ASN A 730 -6.58 -7.67 -29.04
CA ASN A 730 -5.23 -7.94 -28.57
C ASN A 730 -5.25 -9.01 -27.46
N ILE A 731 -4.16 -9.73 -27.31
CA ILE A 731 -3.91 -10.76 -26.30
C ILE A 731 -2.74 -10.25 -25.45
N PRO A 732 -2.96 -10.01 -24.14
CA PRO A 732 -1.87 -9.66 -23.25
C PRO A 732 -1.08 -10.91 -22.85
N GLU A 733 0.20 -10.74 -22.54
CA GLU A 733 1.09 -11.81 -22.14
C GLU A 733 1.98 -11.39 -20.97
N MET A 734 2.19 -12.33 -20.04
CA MET A 734 3.18 -12.22 -18.97
C MET A 734 4.27 -13.26 -19.21
N VAL A 735 5.54 -12.86 -19.20
CA VAL A 735 6.68 -13.77 -19.47
C VAL A 735 7.63 -13.78 -18.26
N PRO A 736 8.06 -14.94 -17.75
CA PRO A 736 9.02 -14.98 -16.65
C PRO A 736 10.39 -14.44 -17.09
N CYS A 737 11.04 -13.69 -16.21
CA CYS A 737 12.37 -13.11 -16.44
C CYS A 737 13.31 -13.50 -15.29
N PRO A 738 13.77 -14.77 -15.22
CA PRO A 738 14.64 -15.25 -14.14
C PRO A 738 15.99 -14.53 -14.10
N ASP A 739 16.52 -14.11 -15.26
CA ASP A 739 17.81 -13.44 -15.39
C ASP A 739 17.77 -11.96 -14.94
N PHE A 740 16.59 -11.42 -14.63
CA PHE A 740 16.41 -9.99 -14.34
C PHE A 740 17.27 -9.48 -13.16
N PRO A 741 17.41 -10.20 -12.02
CA PRO A 741 18.29 -9.77 -10.94
C PRO A 741 19.77 -9.74 -11.33
N TYR A 742 20.21 -10.62 -12.25
CA TYR A 742 21.59 -10.64 -12.74
C TYR A 742 21.91 -9.37 -13.54
N TRP A 743 21.02 -8.93 -14.45
CA TRP A 743 21.23 -7.70 -15.23
C TRP A 743 21.27 -6.42 -14.38
N LEU A 744 20.73 -6.47 -13.16
CA LEU A 744 20.75 -5.36 -12.21
C LEU A 744 21.84 -5.49 -11.12
N SER A 745 22.61 -6.59 -11.10
CA SER A 745 23.73 -6.79 -10.16
C SER A 745 25.01 -6.06 -10.62
N GLU A 746 26.01 -6.01 -9.75
CA GLU A 746 27.35 -5.50 -10.11
C GLU A 746 28.04 -6.37 -11.17
N GLU A 747 27.79 -7.68 -11.14
CA GLU A 747 28.32 -8.64 -12.12
C GLU A 747 27.74 -8.38 -13.52
N GLY A 748 26.42 -8.17 -13.59
CA GLY A 748 25.74 -7.76 -14.82
C GLY A 748 26.21 -6.38 -15.29
N GLY A 749 26.30 -5.40 -14.40
CA GLY A 749 26.80 -4.05 -14.71
C GLY A 749 28.23 -4.05 -15.27
N THR A 750 29.11 -4.90 -14.74
CA THR A 750 30.48 -5.09 -15.25
C THR A 750 30.45 -5.63 -16.68
N TYR A 751 29.71 -6.71 -16.93
CA TYR A 751 29.54 -7.28 -18.27
C TYR A 751 28.94 -6.27 -19.27
N LEU A 752 27.92 -5.51 -18.85
CA LEU A 752 27.26 -4.48 -19.66
C LEU A 752 28.17 -3.29 -20.02
N THR A 753 29.19 -3.02 -19.20
CA THR A 753 30.21 -2.00 -19.42
C THR A 753 31.27 -2.46 -20.43
N GLU A 754 31.61 -3.75 -20.42
CA GLU A 754 32.48 -4.35 -21.44
C GLU A 754 31.77 -4.55 -22.80
N LEU A 755 30.45 -4.69 -22.79
CA LEU A 755 29.63 -4.93 -23.98
C LEU A 755 29.50 -3.68 -24.88
N LYS A 756 30.18 -3.73 -26.03
CA LYS A 756 30.20 -2.64 -27.03
C LYS A 756 29.05 -2.67 -28.05
N ASP A 757 28.30 -3.76 -28.15
CA ASP A 757 27.23 -3.93 -29.14
C ASP A 757 26.00 -4.58 -28.49
N ASP A 758 24.98 -3.76 -28.23
CA ASP A 758 23.75 -4.11 -27.53
C ASP A 758 22.89 -5.14 -28.27
N ARG A 759 23.22 -5.49 -29.53
CA ARG A 759 22.56 -6.58 -30.27
C ARG A 759 22.83 -7.97 -29.70
N HIS A 760 23.82 -8.11 -28.82
CA HIS A 760 24.10 -9.36 -28.10
C HIS A 760 23.29 -9.50 -26.80
N LEU A 761 22.55 -8.46 -26.38
CA LEU A 761 21.67 -8.53 -25.22
C LEU A 761 20.41 -9.35 -25.53
N PRO A 762 19.93 -10.19 -24.59
CA PRO A 762 18.58 -10.73 -24.65
C PRO A 762 17.54 -9.62 -24.77
N GLU A 763 16.46 -9.86 -25.50
CA GLU A 763 15.42 -8.87 -25.83
C GLU A 763 14.89 -8.14 -24.58
N HIS A 764 14.50 -8.87 -23.54
CA HIS A 764 14.03 -8.31 -22.28
C HIS A 764 15.10 -7.48 -21.55
N ALA A 765 16.37 -7.92 -21.55
CA ALA A 765 17.46 -7.17 -20.93
C ALA A 765 17.74 -5.86 -21.69
N LYS A 766 17.68 -5.90 -23.02
CA LYS A 766 17.78 -4.71 -23.87
C LYS A 766 16.65 -3.72 -23.58
N ARG A 767 15.38 -4.17 -23.52
CA ARG A 767 14.25 -3.27 -23.20
C ARG A 767 14.32 -2.73 -21.77
N LEU A 768 14.81 -3.51 -20.81
CA LEU A 768 15.05 -3.01 -19.46
C LEU A 768 16.05 -1.86 -19.44
N LEU A 769 17.24 -2.06 -20.03
CA LEU A 769 18.37 -1.16 -19.88
C LEU A 769 18.29 0.05 -20.83
N CYS A 770 17.84 -0.16 -22.07
CA CYS A 770 17.73 0.88 -23.08
C CYS A 770 16.38 1.62 -23.03
N ASP A 771 15.30 0.94 -22.62
CA ASP A 771 13.94 1.46 -22.75
C ASP A 771 13.28 1.89 -21.43
N ALA A 772 13.96 1.80 -20.28
CA ALA A 772 13.46 2.31 -18.99
C ALA A 772 12.92 3.75 -19.06
N TYR A 773 11.65 3.91 -18.67
CA TYR A 773 10.91 5.18 -18.64
C TYR A 773 10.67 5.65 -17.21
N MET A 774 10.07 4.80 -16.38
CA MET A 774 9.84 5.06 -14.96
C MET A 774 10.27 3.85 -14.13
N CYS A 775 11.02 4.08 -13.06
CA CYS A 775 11.34 3.09 -12.03
C CYS A 775 10.47 3.36 -10.79
N MET A 776 9.75 2.35 -10.31
CA MET A 776 8.93 2.42 -9.11
C MET A 776 9.64 1.71 -7.96
N TYR A 777 9.82 2.43 -6.85
CA TYR A 777 10.44 1.95 -5.63
C TYR A 777 9.45 1.96 -4.47
N GLN A 778 9.60 1.03 -3.54
CA GLN A 778 8.73 0.87 -2.37
C GLN A 778 9.54 0.72 -1.08
N SER A 779 9.03 1.26 0.04
CA SER A 779 9.63 1.01 1.36
C SER A 779 9.18 -0.35 1.92
N PRO A 780 10.09 -1.28 2.23
CA PRO A 780 9.73 -2.56 2.87
C PRO A 780 9.09 -2.39 4.26
N ASP A 781 9.50 -1.35 4.99
CA ASP A 781 9.10 -1.11 6.37
C ASP A 781 7.77 -0.33 6.47
N VAL A 782 7.59 0.71 5.64
CA VAL A 782 6.39 1.58 5.69
C VAL A 782 5.16 0.90 5.06
N MET A 783 5.37 -0.13 4.23
CA MET A 783 4.33 -1.00 3.63
C MET A 783 3.35 -1.63 4.63
N MET A 784 3.66 -1.64 5.94
CA MET A 784 2.79 -2.21 6.98
C MET A 784 1.99 -1.17 7.79
N TYR A 785 2.14 0.14 7.52
CA TYR A 785 1.69 1.22 8.42
C TYR A 785 0.70 2.25 7.83
N LYS A 786 0.32 2.15 6.55
CA LYS A 786 -0.79 2.92 5.95
C LYS A 786 -1.85 1.97 5.38
#